data_AF-A0A1Q5T0Z8-F1
#
_entry.id   AF-A0A1Q5T0Z8-F1
#
_cell.length_a   1.000
_cell.length_b   1.000
_cell.length_c   1.000
_cell.angle_alpha   90.00
_cell.angle_beta   90.00
_cell.angle_gamma   90.00
#
_symmetry.space_group_name_H-M   'P 1'
#
loop_
_entity.id
_entity.type
_entity.pdbx_description
1 polymer ?
#
loop_
_entity_poly.entity_id
_entity_poly.type
_entity_poly.pdbx_seq_one_letter_code
_entity_poly.pdbx_strand_id
1 'polypeptide(L)'
;MPQIWDPTRAAWLYPLRGIYYFASHRFLWPLFKARLVPIVLLSSFVYFLLFFFTYLPQVAFLAIFQGVGAWVNGAFLVLGEGAAIVAALFEAFFVDETLVDIFDSVLVNEGQEELVLASRVIYPEAGDPASRLGTPTTSAVYSPLSFRQIIEFVLLLPLNFIPVAGTPMFLVLTGYRAGPFHHWRYFQLLDFTKQERKASIRRRQLQYTTFGTVALILQLIPPFSMLFLMTTATGAALWASDLERKRQLASQRPNRLGDGYRDDFTCDNSGPPCRSCASLDIPCTYERPSRRRGPPNRHAEALKKQKLESPSADASPGSITDYPQASTPKASSYASSIPQPTPFASSAEAICSLHTVQLLLDDFFTYIHPLVPIPHEPSFRAAFERREDATSGTFLALLASMIGFLVASFPRRPKLRLNTEAERSAFPNSIALVKRCHEVAIQARGTGYLDRNATVYDAAISYFLGVCSGYIYSMRRCRTYLAECRTMLQVYDLCRSPTNLPTPGMLSASSHMSVDQPVAGLTESNKVDLITQELGRRLFYVSLVGYQTLHQIGSQDYRVHIAPETPTDRYPPLPLEVDDEFIFATHVNLQPTGRVSQLVGFNANVQIYSSYNSILAWEIAFGSGRVFDWEHQRSTLWECLEKTKSALLETPPELSLLHPKRNPSAFMSEDGSVFSYPDDHIHQERRAIQYEIQKANIYASQLCTRSYLVDKYWNLFEIFSKYGNSDRVPAANSVAQIKVENPSDAQDGTTATSSQNTSAVHHAQTDYIGRMMAEERKLVIKDLFVLLRTVNEVNMEPNGASITTKIRQVASTLLNMPSHHPASKSPAAPDEPSPKSHPPETTTTSLSGLHVLTAAEAESYLHAFIDTLVRLEGHSSATTDSGSNAEGVSPRTNGRAMSYLSDYERDQEELSQWANLREYQQKFAEAGGVLSEL
;
A
#
# COMPACT_ATOMS: atom_id res chain seq x y z
N MET A 1 -38.93 -49.61 -4.25
CA MET A 1 -38.44 -48.31 -4.77
C MET A 1 -36.96 -48.47 -5.10
N PRO A 2 -36.48 -48.01 -6.27
CA PRO A 2 -35.07 -48.13 -6.62
C PRO A 2 -34.21 -47.28 -5.69
N GLN A 3 -33.01 -47.76 -5.36
CA GLN A 3 -32.01 -46.95 -4.66
C GLN A 3 -31.67 -45.75 -5.54
N ILE A 4 -32.12 -44.56 -5.13
CA ILE A 4 -31.72 -43.31 -5.77
C ILE A 4 -30.20 -43.19 -5.61
N TRP A 5 -29.48 -43.27 -6.73
CA TRP A 5 -28.02 -43.11 -6.74
C TRP A 5 -27.67 -41.76 -6.11
N ASP A 6 -26.81 -41.77 -5.10
CA ASP A 6 -26.34 -40.56 -4.41
C ASP A 6 -25.15 -39.98 -5.21
N PRO A 7 -25.37 -39.00 -6.11
CA PRO A 7 -24.33 -38.57 -7.05
C PRO A 7 -23.11 -38.00 -6.33
N THR A 8 -23.33 -37.40 -5.15
CA THR A 8 -22.26 -36.86 -4.29
C THR A 8 -21.27 -37.91 -3.79
N ARG A 9 -21.54 -39.22 -3.95
CA ARG A 9 -20.56 -40.30 -3.66
C ARG A 9 -19.57 -40.51 -4.79
N ALA A 10 -19.96 -40.26 -6.04
CA ALA A 10 -19.15 -40.46 -7.24
C ALA A 10 -18.50 -39.14 -7.71
N ALA A 11 -17.72 -38.50 -6.83
CA ALA A 11 -17.10 -37.19 -7.09
C ALA A 11 -16.26 -37.14 -8.40
N TRP A 12 -15.63 -38.25 -8.76
CA TRP A 12 -14.87 -38.43 -10.01
C TRP A 12 -15.69 -38.19 -11.30
N LEU A 13 -17.02 -38.26 -11.24
CA LEU A 13 -17.90 -38.07 -12.39
C LEU A 13 -18.20 -36.59 -12.67
N TYR A 14 -17.99 -35.69 -11.71
CA TYR A 14 -18.34 -34.27 -11.85
C TYR A 14 -17.50 -33.50 -12.88
N PRO A 15 -16.18 -33.72 -13.06
CA PRO A 15 -15.43 -33.12 -14.15
C PRO A 15 -16.02 -33.49 -15.53
N LEU A 16 -16.47 -34.74 -15.70
CA LEU A 16 -17.13 -35.21 -16.93
C LEU A 16 -18.53 -34.60 -17.12
N ARG A 17 -19.31 -34.47 -16.04
CA ARG A 17 -20.59 -33.73 -16.07
C ARG A 17 -20.39 -32.26 -16.41
N GLY A 18 -19.31 -31.65 -15.92
CA GLY A 18 -18.93 -30.27 -16.24
C GLY A 18 -18.72 -30.04 -17.74
N ILE A 19 -18.09 -30.99 -18.45
CA ILE A 19 -17.95 -30.93 -19.91
C ILE A 19 -19.32 -30.92 -20.59
N TYR A 20 -20.21 -31.85 -20.21
CA TYR A 20 -21.56 -31.92 -20.78
C TYR A 20 -22.38 -30.67 -20.49
N TYR A 21 -22.32 -30.15 -19.27
CA TYR A 21 -23.05 -28.96 -18.83
C TYR A 21 -22.56 -27.70 -19.57
N PHE A 22 -21.25 -27.54 -19.70
CA PHE A 22 -20.64 -26.44 -20.45
C PHE A 22 -20.99 -26.49 -21.95
N ALA A 23 -21.09 -27.69 -22.52
CA ALA A 23 -21.53 -27.89 -23.90
C ALA A 23 -23.03 -27.63 -24.10
N SER A 24 -23.89 -27.87 -23.10
CA SER A 24 -25.33 -27.62 -23.20
C SER A 24 -25.76 -26.20 -22.85
N HIS A 25 -25.00 -25.48 -22.02
CA HIS A 25 -25.37 -24.13 -21.54
C HIS A 25 -24.59 -23.03 -22.29
N ARG A 26 -25.26 -22.44 -23.29
CA ARG A 26 -24.69 -21.42 -24.19
C ARG A 26 -24.21 -20.15 -23.49
N PHE A 27 -24.74 -19.81 -22.31
CA PHE A 27 -24.33 -18.62 -21.54
C PHE A 27 -22.87 -18.65 -21.07
N LEU A 28 -22.24 -19.84 -21.01
CA LEU A 28 -20.83 -20.00 -20.64
C LEU A 28 -19.87 -19.77 -21.83
N TRP A 29 -20.36 -19.78 -23.07
CA TRP A 29 -19.53 -19.71 -24.27
C TRP A 29 -18.91 -18.34 -24.56
N PRO A 30 -19.54 -17.18 -24.23
CA PRO A 30 -18.89 -15.88 -24.33
C PRO A 30 -17.64 -15.77 -23.46
N LEU A 31 -17.71 -16.27 -22.22
CA LEU A 31 -16.59 -16.32 -21.26
C LEU A 31 -15.40 -17.12 -21.80
N PHE A 32 -15.67 -18.16 -22.60
CA PHE A 32 -14.66 -18.94 -23.32
C PHE A 32 -14.06 -18.19 -24.50
N LYS A 33 -14.90 -17.67 -25.40
CA LYS A 33 -14.46 -17.11 -26.69
C LYS A 33 -13.58 -15.87 -26.55
N ALA A 34 -13.82 -15.03 -25.56
CA ALA A 34 -13.09 -13.77 -25.38
C ALA A 34 -11.57 -13.95 -25.13
N ARG A 35 -11.14 -15.10 -24.61
CA ARG A 35 -9.74 -15.35 -24.23
C ARG A 35 -9.11 -16.58 -24.91
N LEU A 36 -9.89 -17.41 -25.60
CA LEU A 36 -9.47 -18.70 -26.17
C LEU A 36 -8.28 -18.62 -27.13
N VAL A 37 -8.31 -17.71 -28.11
CA VAL A 37 -7.32 -17.67 -29.21
C VAL A 37 -5.89 -17.43 -28.71
N PRO A 38 -5.58 -16.33 -27.97
CA PRO A 38 -4.22 -16.12 -27.47
C PRO A 38 -3.78 -17.22 -26.49
N ILE A 39 -4.72 -17.77 -25.70
CA ILE A 39 -4.44 -18.85 -24.75
C ILE A 39 -4.06 -20.17 -25.43
N VAL A 40 -4.80 -20.58 -26.47
CA VAL A 40 -4.51 -21.81 -27.22
C VAL A 40 -3.20 -21.67 -28.00
N LEU A 41 -2.91 -20.48 -28.55
CA LEU A 41 -1.63 -20.20 -29.20
C LEU A 41 -0.46 -20.29 -28.19
N LEU A 42 -0.58 -19.63 -27.03
CA LEU A 42 0.45 -19.67 -25.97
C LEU A 42 0.67 -21.09 -25.44
N SER A 43 -0.39 -21.84 -25.15
CA SER A 43 -0.30 -23.23 -24.68
C SER A 43 0.32 -24.14 -25.74
N SER A 44 -0.07 -23.99 -27.02
CA SER A 44 0.52 -24.75 -28.13
C SER A 44 2.00 -24.43 -28.32
N PHE A 45 2.40 -23.16 -28.13
CA PHE A 45 3.80 -22.73 -28.17
C PHE A 45 4.63 -23.32 -27.01
N VAL A 46 4.10 -23.30 -25.78
CA VAL A 46 4.76 -23.92 -24.62
C VAL A 46 4.94 -25.42 -24.81
N TYR A 47 3.89 -26.15 -25.22
CA TYR A 47 4.00 -27.58 -25.50
C TYR A 47 4.93 -27.87 -26.67
N PHE A 48 4.93 -27.06 -27.74
CA PHE A 48 5.88 -27.20 -28.84
C PHE A 48 7.33 -27.08 -28.36
N LEU A 49 7.65 -26.06 -27.55
CA LEU A 49 9.00 -25.88 -27.00
C LEU A 49 9.42 -27.05 -26.11
N LEU A 50 8.54 -27.52 -25.21
CA LEU A 50 8.85 -28.66 -24.34
C LEU A 50 9.03 -29.96 -25.13
N PHE A 51 8.11 -30.28 -26.04
CA PHE A 51 8.27 -31.49 -26.88
C PHE A 51 9.47 -31.41 -27.83
N PHE A 52 9.89 -30.23 -28.27
CA PHE A 52 11.07 -30.05 -29.11
C PHE A 52 12.39 -30.15 -28.31
N PHE A 53 12.48 -29.48 -27.15
CA PHE A 53 13.72 -29.36 -26.38
C PHE A 53 13.88 -30.35 -25.23
N THR A 54 12.81 -30.77 -24.54
CA THR A 54 12.92 -31.59 -23.31
C THR A 54 12.52 -33.05 -23.52
N TYR A 55 11.59 -33.37 -24.43
CA TYR A 55 11.11 -34.74 -24.62
C TYR A 55 12.21 -35.75 -24.96
N LEU A 56 13.02 -35.51 -26.00
CA LEU A 56 14.07 -36.45 -26.40
C LEU A 56 15.17 -36.61 -25.33
N PRO A 57 15.68 -35.54 -24.68
CA PRO A 57 16.57 -35.69 -23.51
C PRO A 57 15.96 -36.46 -22.35
N GLN A 58 14.68 -36.21 -22.00
CA GLN A 58 13.99 -36.93 -20.92
C GLN A 58 13.78 -38.41 -21.27
N VAL A 59 13.38 -38.73 -22.50
CA VAL A 59 13.28 -40.12 -22.99
C VAL A 59 14.65 -40.80 -22.98
N ALA A 60 15.72 -40.13 -23.40
CA ALA A 60 17.08 -40.68 -23.37
C ALA A 60 17.56 -40.98 -21.94
N PHE A 61 17.27 -40.10 -20.98
CA PHE A 61 17.54 -40.34 -19.56
C PHE A 61 16.71 -41.49 -18.98
N LEU A 62 15.40 -41.53 -19.27
CA LEU A 62 14.50 -42.60 -18.82
C LEU A 62 14.84 -43.96 -19.46
N ALA A 63 15.36 -43.97 -20.69
CA ALA A 63 15.72 -45.20 -21.41
C ALA A 63 16.81 -46.01 -20.67
N ILE A 64 17.68 -45.34 -19.91
CA ILE A 64 18.71 -45.95 -19.04
C ILE A 64 18.08 -46.91 -18.02
N PHE A 65 16.88 -46.59 -17.52
CA PHE A 65 16.21 -47.33 -16.44
C PHE A 65 14.97 -48.12 -16.90
N GLN A 66 14.33 -47.71 -17.99
CA GLN A 66 12.98 -48.16 -18.36
C GLN A 66 12.88 -48.74 -19.80
N GLY A 67 13.95 -48.69 -20.59
CA GLY A 67 13.96 -49.20 -21.96
C GLY A 67 12.83 -48.61 -22.83
N VAL A 68 12.03 -49.46 -23.47
CA VAL A 68 10.92 -49.03 -24.35
C VAL A 68 9.83 -48.24 -23.60
N GLY A 69 9.66 -48.46 -22.30
CA GLY A 69 8.69 -47.71 -21.48
C GLY A 69 9.03 -46.22 -21.32
N ALA A 70 10.29 -45.82 -21.57
CA ALA A 70 10.75 -44.45 -21.47
C ALA A 70 10.02 -43.47 -22.41
N TRP A 71 9.62 -43.93 -23.60
CA TRP A 71 8.86 -43.11 -24.56
C TRP A 71 7.50 -42.68 -24.01
N VAL A 72 6.81 -43.59 -23.32
CA VAL A 72 5.49 -43.32 -22.73
C VAL A 72 5.61 -42.48 -21.46
N ASN A 73 6.53 -42.84 -20.56
CA ASN A 73 6.70 -42.12 -19.30
C ASN A 73 7.31 -40.72 -19.51
N GLY A 74 8.21 -40.56 -20.49
CA GLY A 74 8.70 -39.24 -20.92
C GLY A 74 7.60 -38.37 -21.50
N ALA A 75 6.63 -38.93 -22.22
CA ALA A 75 5.49 -38.17 -22.72
C ALA A 75 4.62 -37.67 -21.57
N PHE A 76 4.32 -38.52 -20.58
CA PHE A 76 3.59 -38.08 -19.38
C PHE A 76 4.35 -37.04 -18.55
N LEU A 77 5.68 -37.10 -18.49
CA LEU A 77 6.52 -36.12 -17.80
C LEU A 77 6.42 -34.74 -18.48
N VAL A 78 6.65 -34.67 -19.80
CA VAL A 78 6.50 -33.44 -20.60
C VAL A 78 5.07 -32.89 -20.53
N LEU A 79 4.06 -33.76 -20.58
CA LEU A 79 2.66 -33.34 -20.46
C LEU A 79 2.35 -32.76 -19.07
N GLY A 80 2.90 -33.33 -18.01
CA GLY A 80 2.76 -32.82 -16.64
C GLY A 80 3.49 -31.49 -16.42
N GLU A 81 4.74 -31.37 -16.87
CA GLU A 81 5.52 -30.13 -16.82
C GLU A 81 4.82 -29.01 -17.61
N GLY A 82 4.37 -29.32 -18.83
CA GLY A 82 3.61 -28.40 -19.66
C GLY A 82 2.29 -27.98 -19.03
N ALA A 83 1.54 -28.90 -18.42
CA ALA A 83 0.30 -28.57 -17.72
C ALA A 83 0.52 -27.63 -16.52
N ALA A 84 1.60 -27.83 -15.76
CA ALA A 84 1.97 -26.95 -14.64
C ALA A 84 2.41 -25.56 -15.11
N ILE A 85 3.24 -25.47 -16.16
CA ILE A 85 3.67 -24.19 -16.73
C ILE A 85 2.48 -23.43 -17.33
N VAL A 86 1.63 -24.12 -18.08
CA VAL A 86 0.41 -23.56 -18.69
C VAL A 86 -0.56 -23.07 -17.61
N ALA A 87 -0.76 -23.81 -16.52
CA ALA A 87 -1.57 -23.37 -15.38
C ALA A 87 -0.99 -22.13 -14.68
N ALA A 88 0.32 -22.10 -14.43
CA ALA A 88 0.99 -20.94 -13.82
C ALA A 88 0.92 -19.68 -14.69
N LEU A 89 1.06 -19.83 -16.01
CA LEU A 89 0.85 -18.73 -16.96
C LEU A 89 -0.61 -18.26 -16.96
N PHE A 90 -1.60 -19.15 -16.86
CA PHE A 90 -3.01 -18.75 -16.80
C PHE A 90 -3.39 -17.92 -15.58
N GLU A 91 -2.79 -18.21 -14.41
CA GLU A 91 -3.01 -17.35 -13.23
C GLU A 91 -2.38 -15.96 -13.42
N ALA A 92 -1.20 -15.89 -14.05
CA ALA A 92 -0.55 -14.62 -14.38
C ALA A 92 -1.30 -13.79 -15.46
N PHE A 93 -2.15 -14.43 -16.29
CA PHE A 93 -2.95 -13.77 -17.34
C PHE A 93 -4.45 -13.64 -16.99
N PHE A 94 -4.76 -13.41 -15.70
CA PHE A 94 -6.09 -13.00 -15.20
C PHE A 94 -7.25 -14.02 -15.37
N VAL A 95 -6.96 -15.31 -15.59
CA VAL A 95 -8.01 -16.33 -15.83
C VAL A 95 -8.86 -16.63 -14.58
N ASP A 96 -8.36 -16.39 -13.37
CA ASP A 96 -9.07 -16.73 -12.12
C ASP A 96 -10.44 -16.04 -12.01
N GLU A 97 -10.57 -14.78 -12.44
CA GLU A 97 -11.86 -14.07 -12.54
C GLU A 97 -12.88 -14.84 -13.41
N THR A 98 -12.43 -15.38 -14.55
CA THR A 98 -13.30 -16.15 -15.46
C THR A 98 -13.70 -17.49 -14.85
N LEU A 99 -12.85 -18.11 -14.04
CA LEU A 99 -13.19 -19.33 -13.30
C LEU A 99 -14.18 -19.05 -12.15
N VAL A 100 -14.04 -17.91 -11.47
CA VAL A 100 -15.02 -17.40 -10.50
C VAL A 100 -16.37 -17.14 -11.17
N ASP A 101 -16.39 -16.45 -12.32
CA ASP A 101 -17.62 -16.17 -13.08
C ASP A 101 -18.33 -17.44 -13.54
N ILE A 102 -17.58 -18.45 -14.01
CA ILE A 102 -18.13 -19.75 -14.38
C ILE A 102 -18.68 -20.48 -13.15
N PHE A 103 -17.95 -20.45 -12.03
CA PHE A 103 -18.37 -21.13 -10.81
C PHE A 103 -19.64 -20.51 -10.22
N ASP A 104 -19.67 -19.19 -10.08
CA ASP A 104 -20.79 -18.43 -9.53
C ASP A 104 -22.02 -18.49 -10.48
N SER A 105 -21.85 -18.40 -11.80
CA SER A 105 -22.98 -18.45 -12.76
C SER A 105 -23.62 -19.83 -12.85
N VAL A 106 -22.85 -20.91 -12.65
CA VAL A 106 -23.39 -22.27 -12.54
C VAL A 106 -24.15 -22.46 -11.21
N LEU A 107 -23.66 -21.91 -10.10
CA LEU A 107 -24.41 -21.92 -8.83
C LEU A 107 -25.75 -21.15 -8.95
N VAL A 108 -25.74 -19.98 -9.61
CA VAL A 108 -26.96 -19.21 -9.90
C VAL A 108 -27.93 -20.02 -10.77
N ASN A 109 -27.46 -20.62 -11.86
CA ASN A 109 -28.31 -21.44 -12.75
C ASN A 109 -28.87 -22.71 -12.06
N GLU A 110 -28.16 -23.28 -11.09
CA GLU A 110 -28.63 -24.40 -10.27
C GLU A 110 -29.51 -24.00 -9.07
N GLY A 111 -29.89 -22.72 -8.96
CA GLY A 111 -30.79 -22.20 -7.92
C GLY A 111 -30.14 -21.90 -6.57
N GLN A 112 -28.81 -21.78 -6.49
CA GLN A 112 -28.07 -21.41 -5.28
C GLN A 112 -27.73 -19.91 -5.25
N GLU A 113 -28.67 -19.05 -5.69
CA GLU A 113 -28.44 -17.59 -5.79
C GLU A 113 -28.15 -16.94 -4.43
N GLU A 114 -28.82 -17.37 -3.36
CA GLU A 114 -28.62 -16.88 -1.99
C GLU A 114 -27.17 -17.06 -1.50
N LEU A 115 -26.52 -18.17 -1.89
CA LEU A 115 -25.14 -18.46 -1.53
C LEU A 115 -24.14 -17.51 -2.22
N VAL A 116 -24.45 -17.09 -3.44
CA VAL A 116 -23.61 -16.17 -4.23
C VAL A 116 -23.82 -14.72 -3.78
N LEU A 117 -25.07 -14.33 -3.47
CA LEU A 117 -25.45 -13.00 -2.97
C LEU A 117 -24.65 -12.54 -1.73
N ALA A 118 -24.22 -13.47 -0.88
CA ALA A 118 -23.38 -13.19 0.29
C ALA A 118 -21.99 -12.60 -0.06
N SER A 119 -21.51 -12.76 -1.30
CA SER A 119 -20.17 -12.34 -1.73
C SER A 119 -20.13 -11.49 -3.00
N ARG A 120 -21.27 -11.28 -3.66
CA ARG A 120 -21.36 -10.70 -5.00
C ARG A 120 -22.75 -10.13 -5.27
N VAL A 121 -22.82 -8.97 -5.91
CA VAL A 121 -24.10 -8.40 -6.35
C VAL A 121 -24.66 -9.23 -7.51
N ILE A 122 -25.92 -9.65 -7.42
CA ILE A 122 -26.67 -10.23 -8.54
C ILE A 122 -27.73 -9.21 -8.95
N TYR A 123 -27.75 -8.84 -10.24
CA TYR A 123 -28.75 -7.94 -10.78
C TYR A 123 -30.09 -8.69 -10.97
N PRO A 124 -31.23 -8.10 -10.55
CA PRO A 124 -32.54 -8.75 -10.63
C PRO A 124 -33.18 -8.69 -12.04
N GLU A 125 -32.50 -8.11 -13.03
CA GLU A 125 -33.01 -8.03 -14.40
C GLU A 125 -33.00 -9.40 -15.12
N ALA A 126 -33.91 -9.55 -16.08
CA ALA A 126 -34.05 -10.78 -16.87
C ALA A 126 -32.92 -10.89 -17.90
N GLY A 127 -32.00 -11.84 -17.69
CA GLY A 127 -30.88 -12.13 -18.59
C GLY A 127 -30.22 -13.48 -18.28
N ASP A 128 -29.23 -13.85 -19.07
CA ASP A 128 -28.43 -15.06 -18.87
C ASP A 128 -27.77 -15.07 -17.46
N PRO A 129 -27.60 -16.24 -16.81
CA PRO A 129 -27.01 -16.32 -15.47
C PRO A 129 -25.64 -15.62 -15.34
N ALA A 130 -24.81 -15.68 -16.38
CA ALA A 130 -23.52 -14.99 -16.41
C ALA A 130 -23.64 -13.46 -16.55
N SER A 131 -24.67 -12.93 -17.23
CA SER A 131 -24.88 -11.49 -17.36
C SER A 131 -25.54 -10.85 -16.13
N ARG A 132 -26.17 -11.66 -15.27
CA ARG A 132 -26.76 -11.21 -13.99
C ARG A 132 -25.71 -10.99 -12.90
N LEU A 133 -24.47 -11.45 -13.08
CA LEU A 133 -23.39 -11.30 -12.11
C LEU A 133 -22.76 -9.90 -12.16
N GLY A 134 -22.88 -9.14 -11.08
CA GLY A 134 -22.16 -7.87 -10.89
C GLY A 134 -20.73 -8.06 -10.41
N THR A 135 -20.09 -6.99 -9.93
CA THR A 135 -18.76 -7.06 -9.32
C THR A 135 -18.81 -7.80 -7.98
N PRO A 136 -17.84 -8.68 -7.66
CA PRO A 136 -17.69 -9.25 -6.31
C PRO A 136 -17.57 -8.17 -5.24
N THR A 137 -18.23 -8.36 -4.09
CA THR A 137 -18.16 -7.44 -2.94
C THR A 137 -17.03 -7.81 -1.97
N THR A 138 -16.55 -9.04 -2.04
CA THR A 138 -15.38 -9.56 -1.33
C THR A 138 -14.38 -10.17 -2.32
N SER A 139 -13.12 -10.36 -1.89
CA SER A 139 -12.09 -11.01 -2.72
C SER A 139 -12.54 -12.42 -3.10
N ALA A 140 -12.79 -12.62 -4.40
CA ALA A 140 -13.20 -13.89 -4.96
C ALA A 140 -12.00 -14.52 -5.67
N VAL A 141 -11.58 -15.69 -5.19
CA VAL A 141 -10.46 -16.45 -5.78
C VAL A 141 -10.96 -17.86 -6.03
N TYR A 142 -10.85 -18.37 -7.27
CA TYR A 142 -11.35 -19.72 -7.56
C TYR A 142 -10.45 -20.78 -6.92
N SER A 143 -9.13 -20.62 -7.05
CA SER A 143 -8.12 -21.45 -6.37
C SER A 143 -6.82 -20.67 -6.19
N PRO A 144 -6.35 -20.37 -4.97
CA PRO A 144 -5.11 -19.60 -4.79
C PRO A 144 -3.88 -20.45 -5.11
N LEU A 145 -2.97 -19.95 -5.96
CA LEU A 145 -1.62 -20.50 -6.03
C LEU A 145 -0.91 -20.37 -4.68
N SER A 146 -0.20 -21.43 -4.34
CA SER A 146 0.80 -21.43 -3.29
C SER A 146 2.12 -21.89 -3.89
N PHE A 147 3.20 -21.14 -3.68
CA PHE A 147 4.57 -21.60 -3.99
C PHE A 147 4.85 -23.00 -3.42
N ARG A 148 4.22 -23.33 -2.30
CA ARG A 148 4.22 -24.66 -1.71
C ARG A 148 3.68 -25.75 -2.63
N GLN A 149 2.61 -25.52 -3.38
CA GLN A 149 2.08 -26.49 -4.36
C GLN A 149 3.08 -26.71 -5.50
N ILE A 150 3.74 -25.65 -5.99
CA ILE A 150 4.75 -25.75 -7.05
C ILE A 150 5.94 -26.57 -6.57
N ILE A 151 6.47 -26.26 -5.38
CA ILE A 151 7.56 -27.03 -4.75
C ILE A 151 7.13 -28.48 -4.51
N GLU A 152 5.92 -28.72 -3.98
CA GLU A 152 5.39 -30.06 -3.74
C GLU A 152 5.15 -30.85 -5.05
N PHE A 153 4.81 -30.18 -6.15
CA PHE A 153 4.71 -30.78 -7.49
C PHE A 153 6.08 -31.17 -8.03
N VAL A 154 7.08 -30.27 -7.94
CA VAL A 154 8.47 -30.55 -8.31
C VAL A 154 9.05 -31.72 -7.50
N LEU A 155 8.71 -31.84 -6.22
CA LEU A 155 9.09 -32.98 -5.37
C LEU A 155 8.36 -34.29 -5.73
N LEU A 156 7.22 -34.22 -6.42
CA LEU A 156 6.47 -35.39 -6.91
C LEU A 156 6.87 -35.81 -8.33
N LEU A 157 7.47 -34.93 -9.15
CA LEU A 157 7.93 -35.26 -10.52
C LEU A 157 8.84 -36.51 -10.59
N PRO A 158 9.83 -36.72 -9.70
CA PRO A 158 10.68 -37.91 -9.70
C PRO A 158 9.92 -39.24 -9.54
N LEU A 159 8.67 -39.20 -9.09
CA LEU A 159 7.85 -40.40 -8.93
C LEU A 159 7.53 -41.06 -10.29
N ASN A 160 7.51 -40.30 -11.38
CA ASN A 160 7.37 -40.80 -12.75
C ASN A 160 8.58 -41.66 -13.21
N PHE A 161 9.70 -41.64 -12.46
CA PHE A 161 10.87 -42.48 -12.76
C PHE A 161 10.65 -43.94 -12.33
N ILE A 162 9.59 -44.25 -11.56
CA ILE A 162 9.20 -45.62 -11.23
C ILE A 162 8.43 -46.24 -12.43
N PRO A 163 8.92 -47.33 -13.05
CA PRO A 163 8.25 -47.94 -14.19
C PRO A 163 6.84 -48.43 -13.82
N VAL A 164 5.86 -48.20 -14.71
CA VAL A 164 4.45 -48.67 -14.62
C VAL A 164 3.64 -48.09 -13.46
N ALA A 165 4.16 -48.10 -12.23
CA ALA A 165 3.49 -47.59 -11.04
C ALA A 165 3.68 -46.08 -10.80
N GLY A 166 4.74 -45.48 -11.35
CA GLY A 166 5.10 -44.08 -11.11
C GLY A 166 4.04 -43.09 -11.55
N THR A 167 3.63 -43.14 -12.82
CA THR A 167 2.64 -42.20 -13.39
C THR A 167 1.26 -42.30 -12.72
N PRO A 168 0.67 -43.50 -12.48
CA PRO A 168 -0.57 -43.60 -11.70
C PRO A 168 -0.43 -43.05 -10.27
N MET A 169 0.71 -43.30 -9.61
CA MET A 169 0.96 -42.81 -8.25
C MET A 169 1.12 -41.28 -8.24
N PHE A 170 1.82 -40.71 -9.22
CA PHE A 170 1.96 -39.26 -9.43
C PHE A 170 0.60 -38.58 -9.62
N LEU A 171 -0.26 -39.13 -10.49
CA LEU A 171 -1.60 -38.60 -10.73
C LEU A 171 -2.48 -38.62 -9.48
N VAL A 172 -2.46 -39.72 -8.72
CA VAL A 172 -3.27 -39.87 -7.50
C VAL A 172 -2.74 -38.99 -6.35
N LEU A 173 -1.42 -38.89 -6.14
CA LEU A 173 -0.84 -38.04 -5.09
C LEU A 173 -1.01 -36.55 -5.41
N THR A 174 -0.85 -36.16 -6.68
CA THR A 174 -1.11 -34.78 -7.12
C THR A 174 -2.61 -34.49 -7.01
N GLY A 175 -3.48 -35.40 -7.43
CA GLY A 175 -4.94 -35.29 -7.29
C GLY A 175 -5.41 -35.20 -5.83
N TYR A 176 -4.76 -35.91 -4.90
CA TYR A 176 -5.01 -35.82 -3.45
C TYR A 176 -4.77 -34.40 -2.91
N ARG A 177 -3.75 -33.69 -3.42
CA ARG A 177 -3.43 -32.32 -3.00
C ARG A 177 -4.20 -31.25 -3.78
N ALA A 178 -4.35 -31.41 -5.10
CA ALA A 178 -5.05 -30.46 -5.97
C ALA A 178 -6.58 -30.47 -5.76
N GLY A 179 -7.17 -31.66 -5.56
CA GLY A 179 -8.63 -31.86 -5.48
C GLY A 179 -9.38 -30.90 -4.54
N PRO A 180 -8.93 -30.66 -3.29
CA PRO A 180 -9.59 -29.73 -2.37
C PRO A 180 -9.59 -28.26 -2.82
N PHE A 181 -8.69 -27.84 -3.71
CA PHE A 181 -8.60 -26.45 -4.16
C PHE A 181 -9.71 -26.08 -5.15
N HIS A 182 -10.25 -27.03 -5.92
CA HIS A 182 -11.42 -26.80 -6.80
C HIS A 182 -12.70 -26.42 -6.05
N HIS A 183 -12.76 -26.61 -4.73
CA HIS A 183 -13.84 -26.15 -3.84
C HIS A 183 -13.42 -24.95 -2.97
N TRP A 184 -12.30 -24.28 -3.26
CA TRP A 184 -11.86 -23.13 -2.46
C TRP A 184 -12.89 -22.00 -2.48
N ARG A 185 -13.39 -21.62 -3.67
CA ARG A 185 -14.51 -20.67 -3.82
C ARG A 185 -15.73 -21.07 -2.99
N TYR A 186 -16.14 -22.34 -3.02
CA TYR A 186 -17.25 -22.84 -2.18
C TYR A 186 -17.00 -22.69 -0.67
N PHE A 187 -15.77 -22.93 -0.21
CA PHE A 187 -15.42 -22.70 1.21
C PHE A 187 -15.39 -21.21 1.58
N GLN A 188 -15.10 -20.31 0.64
CA GLN A 188 -15.23 -18.86 0.83
C GLN A 188 -16.72 -18.44 0.92
N LEU A 189 -17.57 -18.95 0.02
CA LEU A 189 -19.01 -18.66 0.02
C LEU A 189 -19.72 -19.14 1.31
N LEU A 190 -19.18 -20.15 1.99
CA LEU A 190 -19.67 -20.65 3.28
C LEU A 190 -19.01 -19.99 4.51
N ASP A 191 -18.12 -19.02 4.32
CA ASP A 191 -17.31 -18.35 5.37
C ASP A 191 -16.62 -19.32 6.36
N PHE A 192 -16.07 -20.42 5.83
CA PHE A 192 -15.46 -21.45 6.68
C PHE A 192 -14.11 -21.03 7.26
N THR A 193 -13.97 -21.14 8.59
CA THR A 193 -12.68 -20.95 9.26
C THR A 193 -11.64 -21.99 8.80
N LYS A 194 -10.35 -21.68 9.00
CA LYS A 194 -9.23 -22.58 8.67
C LYS A 194 -9.38 -23.98 9.29
N GLN A 195 -10.02 -24.10 10.47
CA GLN A 195 -10.24 -25.36 11.16
C GLN A 195 -11.40 -26.16 10.53
N GLU A 196 -12.54 -25.52 10.29
CA GLU A 196 -13.73 -26.14 9.69
C GLU A 196 -13.46 -26.62 8.27
N ARG A 197 -12.77 -25.80 7.46
CA ARG A 197 -12.32 -26.19 6.13
C ARG A 197 -11.46 -27.46 6.18
N LYS A 198 -10.50 -27.54 7.11
CA LYS A 198 -9.63 -28.72 7.29
C LYS A 198 -10.42 -29.96 7.73
N ALA A 199 -11.45 -29.79 8.57
CA ALA A 199 -12.35 -30.87 8.97
C ALA A 199 -13.24 -31.36 7.80
N SER A 200 -13.81 -30.43 7.03
CA SER A 200 -14.65 -30.70 5.86
C SER A 200 -13.87 -31.45 4.76
N ILE A 201 -12.66 -31.00 4.45
CA ILE A 201 -11.75 -31.66 3.51
C ILE A 201 -11.41 -33.08 3.98
N ARG A 202 -10.97 -33.25 5.23
CA ARG A 202 -10.65 -34.57 5.81
C ARG A 202 -11.82 -35.56 5.70
N ARG A 203 -13.05 -35.12 6.00
CA ARG A 203 -14.26 -35.96 5.93
C ARG A 203 -14.56 -36.48 4.52
N ARG A 204 -14.07 -35.81 3.47
CA ARG A 204 -14.33 -36.12 2.05
C ARG A 204 -13.04 -36.33 1.24
N GLN A 205 -11.92 -36.62 1.88
CA GLN A 205 -10.59 -36.60 1.24
C GLN A 205 -10.52 -37.52 0.00
N LEU A 206 -11.11 -38.72 0.05
CA LEU A 206 -11.15 -39.64 -1.08
C LEU A 206 -12.01 -39.12 -2.25
N GLN A 207 -13.05 -38.34 -1.96
CA GLN A 207 -13.89 -37.68 -2.96
C GLN A 207 -13.09 -36.58 -3.68
N TYR A 208 -12.39 -35.73 -2.91
CA TYR A 208 -11.50 -34.72 -3.46
C TYR A 208 -10.35 -35.32 -4.27
N THR A 209 -9.72 -36.38 -3.75
CA THR A 209 -8.63 -37.09 -4.44
C THR A 209 -9.07 -37.61 -5.80
N THR A 210 -10.24 -38.27 -5.86
CA THR A 210 -10.75 -38.86 -7.11
C THR A 210 -11.28 -37.80 -8.09
N PHE A 211 -11.89 -36.70 -7.61
CA PHE A 211 -12.20 -35.52 -8.43
C PHE A 211 -10.93 -34.92 -9.05
N GLY A 212 -9.92 -34.60 -8.22
CA GLY A 212 -8.67 -33.99 -8.66
C GLY A 212 -7.86 -34.89 -9.61
N THR A 213 -7.86 -36.21 -9.38
CA THR A 213 -7.21 -37.16 -10.29
C THR A 213 -7.84 -37.14 -11.68
N VAL A 214 -9.18 -37.13 -11.80
CA VAL A 214 -9.85 -37.05 -13.10
C VAL A 214 -9.67 -35.68 -13.76
N ALA A 215 -9.71 -34.60 -12.99
CA ALA A 215 -9.42 -33.25 -13.48
C ALA A 215 -8.01 -33.16 -14.11
N LEU A 216 -6.98 -33.68 -13.42
CA LEU A 216 -5.61 -33.74 -13.93
C LEU A 216 -5.50 -34.59 -15.21
N ILE A 217 -6.14 -35.76 -15.25
CA ILE A 217 -6.14 -36.63 -16.45
C ILE A 217 -6.74 -35.91 -17.66
N LEU A 218 -7.81 -35.12 -17.48
CA LEU A 218 -8.40 -34.31 -18.55
C LEU A 218 -7.46 -33.16 -18.97
N GLN A 219 -6.79 -32.51 -18.01
CA GLN A 219 -5.83 -31.44 -18.29
C GLN A 219 -4.56 -31.90 -19.02
N LEU A 220 -4.21 -33.19 -18.97
CA LEU A 220 -3.11 -33.81 -19.72
C LEU A 220 -3.40 -34.04 -21.22
N ILE A 221 -4.47 -33.45 -21.76
CA ILE A 221 -4.82 -33.52 -23.20
C ILE A 221 -4.56 -32.16 -23.87
N PRO A 222 -3.36 -31.87 -24.42
CA PRO A 222 -3.13 -30.73 -25.30
C PRO A 222 -3.93 -30.86 -26.61
N PRO A 223 -4.35 -29.74 -27.24
CA PRO A 223 -4.32 -28.36 -26.74
C PRO A 223 -5.50 -28.03 -25.79
N PHE A 224 -6.36 -29.00 -25.46
CA PHE A 224 -7.63 -28.82 -24.76
C PHE A 224 -7.52 -28.62 -23.24
N SER A 225 -6.32 -28.61 -22.66
CA SER A 225 -6.08 -28.41 -21.23
C SER A 225 -6.86 -27.22 -20.63
N MET A 226 -6.92 -26.09 -21.34
CA MET A 226 -7.71 -24.90 -20.93
C MET A 226 -9.23 -25.16 -20.92
N LEU A 227 -9.76 -25.81 -21.96
CA LEU A 227 -11.17 -26.20 -21.99
C LEU A 227 -11.50 -27.07 -20.77
N PHE A 228 -10.62 -28.04 -20.47
CA PHE A 228 -10.83 -28.92 -19.33
C PHE A 228 -10.66 -28.25 -17.96
N LEU A 229 -9.85 -27.19 -17.84
CA LEU A 229 -9.81 -26.34 -16.64
C LEU A 229 -11.18 -25.68 -16.39
N MET A 230 -11.75 -25.05 -17.41
CA MET A 230 -13.05 -24.34 -17.32
C MET A 230 -14.24 -25.30 -17.12
N THR A 231 -14.25 -26.46 -17.81
CA THR A 231 -15.27 -27.48 -17.57
C THR A 231 -15.11 -28.14 -16.20
N THR A 232 -13.90 -28.22 -15.66
CA THR A 232 -13.67 -28.70 -14.27
C THR A 232 -14.21 -27.70 -13.25
N ALA A 233 -14.06 -26.39 -13.47
CA ALA A 233 -14.71 -25.37 -12.62
C ALA A 233 -16.24 -25.48 -12.66
N THR A 234 -16.83 -25.71 -13.85
CA THR A 234 -18.25 -26.04 -14.01
C THR A 234 -18.63 -27.29 -13.22
N GLY A 235 -17.84 -28.37 -13.32
CA GLY A 235 -18.04 -29.61 -12.58
C GLY A 235 -17.96 -29.45 -11.06
N ALA A 236 -17.05 -28.60 -10.59
CA ALA A 236 -16.91 -28.25 -9.18
C ALA A 236 -18.13 -27.47 -8.66
N ALA A 237 -18.66 -26.51 -9.43
CA ALA A 237 -19.88 -25.78 -9.06
C ALA A 237 -21.11 -26.69 -8.99
N LEU A 238 -21.26 -27.63 -9.93
CA LEU A 238 -22.29 -28.67 -9.88
C LEU A 238 -22.16 -29.57 -8.62
N TRP A 239 -20.93 -29.91 -8.24
CA TRP A 239 -20.70 -30.69 -7.02
C TRP A 239 -21.03 -29.90 -5.75
N ALA A 240 -20.66 -28.62 -5.70
CA ALA A 240 -21.05 -27.70 -4.63
C ALA A 240 -22.57 -27.55 -4.51
N SER A 241 -23.29 -27.35 -5.62
CA SER A 241 -24.75 -27.28 -5.63
C SER A 241 -25.41 -28.57 -5.11
N ASP A 242 -24.97 -29.75 -5.56
CA ASP A 242 -25.47 -31.03 -5.04
C ASP A 242 -25.17 -31.24 -3.55
N LEU A 243 -24.05 -30.71 -3.04
CA LEU A 243 -23.71 -30.75 -1.61
C LEU A 243 -24.63 -29.86 -0.78
N GLU A 244 -24.93 -28.65 -1.25
CA GLU A 244 -25.78 -27.69 -0.52
C GLU A 244 -27.26 -28.08 -0.61
N ARG A 245 -27.75 -28.52 -1.78
CA ARG A 245 -29.07 -29.16 -1.95
C ARG A 245 -29.28 -30.33 -0.98
N LYS A 246 -28.24 -31.14 -0.75
CA LYS A 246 -28.26 -32.24 0.24
C LYS A 246 -28.25 -31.75 1.68
N ARG A 247 -27.60 -30.61 1.98
CA ARG A 247 -27.62 -29.96 3.29
C ARG A 247 -29.01 -29.41 3.60
N GLN A 248 -29.60 -28.69 2.66
CA GLN A 248 -30.98 -28.18 2.70
C GLN A 248 -31.99 -29.31 2.93
N LEU A 249 -31.91 -30.40 2.14
CA LEU A 249 -32.77 -31.58 2.32
C LEU A 249 -32.57 -32.31 3.67
N ALA A 250 -31.36 -32.26 4.24
CA ALA A 250 -31.10 -32.82 5.57
C ALA A 250 -31.70 -31.95 6.69
N SER A 251 -31.66 -30.62 6.56
CA SER A 251 -32.35 -29.69 7.48
C SER A 251 -33.87 -29.68 7.32
N GLN A 252 -34.40 -30.03 6.14
CA GLN A 252 -35.83 -29.98 5.85
C GLN A 252 -36.62 -31.25 6.20
N ARG A 253 -35.98 -32.37 6.56
CA ARG A 253 -36.70 -33.62 6.92
C ARG A 253 -37.26 -33.55 8.36
N PRO A 254 -38.59 -33.46 8.56
CA PRO A 254 -39.18 -33.66 9.87
C PRO A 254 -39.39 -35.18 10.10
N ASN A 255 -39.31 -35.63 11.35
CA ASN A 255 -39.60 -37.02 11.70
C ASN A 255 -40.97 -37.48 11.19
N ARG A 256 -41.00 -38.50 10.33
CA ARG A 256 -42.19 -39.32 10.07
C ARG A 256 -41.80 -40.79 9.92
N LEU A 257 -42.21 -41.59 10.92
CA LEU A 257 -42.30 -43.06 10.92
C LEU A 257 -40.92 -43.76 10.77
N GLY A 258 -40.30 -44.27 11.85
CA GLY A 258 -40.81 -45.37 12.69
C GLY A 258 -40.43 -46.69 12.00
N ASP A 259 -39.45 -47.46 12.44
CA ASP A 259 -39.39 -48.12 13.75
C ASP A 259 -37.92 -48.51 14.13
N GLY A 260 -37.64 -48.83 15.41
CA GLY A 260 -36.40 -49.53 15.81
C GLY A 260 -35.43 -48.80 16.75
N TYR A 261 -35.80 -48.65 18.03
CA TYR A 261 -34.92 -48.71 19.23
C TYR A 261 -33.53 -48.03 19.21
N ARG A 262 -33.39 -46.93 19.98
CA ARG A 262 -32.80 -46.92 21.34
C ARG A 262 -32.55 -45.48 21.80
N ASP A 263 -33.39 -44.98 22.71
CA ASP A 263 -33.23 -43.63 23.28
C ASP A 263 -32.10 -43.59 24.31
N ASP A 264 -31.34 -42.49 24.30
CA ASP A 264 -30.37 -42.13 25.32
C ASP A 264 -30.58 -40.63 25.66
N PHE A 265 -31.64 -40.35 26.42
CA PHE A 265 -32.03 -38.98 26.79
C PHE A 265 -31.11 -38.41 27.87
N THR A 266 -30.26 -37.46 27.49
CA THR A 266 -29.42 -36.71 28.42
C THR A 266 -30.28 -35.83 29.33
N CYS A 267 -30.09 -35.94 30.64
CA CYS A 267 -30.82 -35.13 31.62
C CYS A 267 -30.13 -33.78 31.82
N ASP A 268 -30.81 -32.69 31.45
CA ASP A 268 -30.35 -31.33 31.70
C ASP A 268 -30.31 -31.06 33.21
N ASN A 269 -29.13 -30.70 33.75
CA ASN A 269 -28.86 -30.57 35.19
C ASN A 269 -29.52 -29.32 35.85
N SER A 270 -30.74 -28.98 35.48
CA SER A 270 -31.51 -27.78 35.85
C SER A 270 -32.04 -27.77 37.29
N GLY A 271 -31.78 -28.83 38.07
CA GLY A 271 -32.48 -29.11 39.34
C GLY A 271 -33.84 -29.80 39.10
N PRO A 272 -34.43 -30.45 40.12
CA PRO A 272 -35.71 -31.14 39.97
C PRO A 272 -36.91 -30.17 40.06
N PRO A 273 -37.91 -30.27 39.16
CA PRO A 273 -37.93 -31.10 37.96
C PRO A 273 -37.04 -30.55 36.86
N CYS A 274 -36.23 -31.41 36.23
CA CYS A 274 -35.38 -31.00 35.11
C CYS A 274 -36.24 -30.54 33.93
N ARG A 275 -35.67 -29.74 33.03
CA ARG A 275 -36.41 -29.11 31.93
C ARG A 275 -37.17 -30.13 31.07
N SER A 276 -36.57 -31.29 30.82
CA SER A 276 -37.16 -32.38 30.06
C SER A 276 -38.36 -33.00 30.79
N CYS A 277 -38.26 -33.30 32.10
CA CYS A 277 -39.38 -33.81 32.89
C CYS A 277 -40.51 -32.78 33.04
N ALA A 278 -40.16 -31.51 33.23
CA ALA A 278 -41.13 -30.42 33.31
C ALA A 278 -41.88 -30.20 31.97
N SER A 279 -41.19 -30.35 30.83
CA SER A 279 -41.84 -30.28 29.50
C SER A 279 -42.74 -31.47 29.17
N LEU A 280 -42.63 -32.56 29.94
CA LEU A 280 -43.41 -33.79 29.78
C LEU A 280 -44.45 -33.98 30.90
N ASP A 281 -44.55 -33.02 31.81
CA ASP A 281 -45.45 -32.99 32.98
C ASP A 281 -45.41 -34.27 33.85
N ILE A 282 -44.20 -34.85 33.98
CA ILE A 282 -43.93 -36.05 34.78
C ILE A 282 -43.08 -35.75 36.02
N PRO A 283 -43.34 -36.41 37.17
CA PRO A 283 -42.57 -36.21 38.40
C PRO A 283 -41.11 -36.64 38.20
N CYS A 284 -40.17 -35.71 38.41
CA CYS A 284 -38.75 -35.95 38.23
C CYS A 284 -38.16 -36.65 39.46
N THR A 285 -37.75 -37.90 39.30
CA THR A 285 -37.28 -38.78 40.39
C THR A 285 -35.76 -38.85 40.55
N TYR A 286 -34.99 -38.11 39.75
CA TYR A 286 -33.53 -38.24 39.69
C TYR A 286 -32.81 -37.05 40.36
N GLU A 287 -32.47 -37.20 41.63
CA GLU A 287 -31.82 -36.17 42.44
C GLU A 287 -30.30 -36.41 42.53
N ARG A 288 -29.49 -35.49 42.00
CA ARG A 288 -28.02 -35.59 42.01
C ARG A 288 -27.39 -34.32 42.62
N PRO A 289 -26.68 -34.41 43.77
CA PRO A 289 -26.16 -33.22 44.44
C PRO A 289 -25.01 -32.59 43.66
N SER A 290 -25.18 -31.34 43.22
CA SER A 290 -24.15 -30.61 42.48
C SER A 290 -23.10 -30.01 43.43
N ARG A 291 -21.85 -30.49 43.33
CA ARG A 291 -20.67 -29.82 43.92
C ARG A 291 -19.88 -29.13 42.81
N ARG A 292 -19.73 -27.79 42.91
CA ARG A 292 -18.93 -26.99 41.97
C ARG A 292 -17.43 -27.27 42.15
N ARG A 293 -16.68 -27.35 41.04
CA ARG A 293 -15.23 -27.11 41.02
C ARG A 293 -14.96 -25.73 40.44
N GLY A 294 -14.08 -24.97 41.08
CA GLY A 294 -13.63 -23.63 40.66
C GLY A 294 -14.36 -22.48 41.37
N PRO A 295 -13.65 -21.41 41.77
CA PRO A 295 -14.27 -20.20 42.32
C PRO A 295 -15.06 -19.43 41.24
N PRO A 296 -16.23 -18.85 41.58
CA PRO A 296 -17.15 -18.29 40.59
C PRO A 296 -16.71 -16.91 40.05
N ASN A 297 -16.80 -16.74 38.73
CA ASN A 297 -16.47 -15.48 38.05
C ASN A 297 -17.68 -14.52 38.03
N ARG A 298 -17.58 -13.40 38.76
CA ARG A 298 -18.64 -12.41 38.98
C ARG A 298 -19.15 -11.71 37.71
N HIS A 299 -18.36 -11.70 36.63
CA HIS A 299 -18.67 -10.95 35.41
C HIS A 299 -19.81 -11.59 34.58
N ALA A 300 -19.94 -12.92 34.62
CA ALA A 300 -20.94 -13.66 33.83
C ALA A 300 -22.38 -13.47 34.34
N GLU A 301 -22.58 -13.19 35.63
CA GLU A 301 -23.90 -12.98 36.23
C GLU A 301 -24.45 -11.57 35.95
N ALA A 302 -23.58 -10.56 35.84
CA ALA A 302 -23.98 -9.18 35.52
C ALA A 302 -24.56 -9.07 34.09
N LEU A 303 -23.82 -9.59 33.09
CA LEU A 303 -24.24 -9.64 31.68
C LEU A 303 -25.55 -10.39 31.46
N LYS A 304 -25.87 -11.38 32.31
CA LYS A 304 -27.11 -12.17 32.19
C LYS A 304 -28.35 -11.45 32.73
N LYS A 305 -28.20 -10.56 33.72
CA LYS A 305 -29.30 -9.68 34.18
C LYS A 305 -29.66 -8.64 33.12
N GLN A 306 -28.67 -8.01 32.51
CA GLN A 306 -28.88 -6.90 31.57
C GLN A 306 -29.62 -7.30 30.27
N LYS A 307 -29.71 -8.60 29.96
CA LYS A 307 -30.35 -9.13 28.76
C LYS A 307 -31.80 -9.61 28.95
N LEU A 308 -32.38 -9.43 30.15
CA LEU A 308 -33.74 -9.88 30.47
C LEU A 308 -34.78 -8.74 30.53
N GLU A 309 -34.36 -7.48 30.43
CA GLU A 309 -35.20 -6.29 30.67
C GLU A 309 -35.36 -5.44 29.39
N SER A 310 -36.05 -5.96 28.37
CA SER A 310 -36.57 -5.19 27.22
C SER A 310 -37.65 -6.00 26.46
N PRO A 311 -38.91 -5.56 26.40
CA PRO A 311 -39.99 -6.30 25.74
C PRO A 311 -40.21 -5.88 24.27
N SER A 312 -40.63 -6.83 23.44
CA SER A 312 -41.00 -6.64 22.02
C SER A 312 -42.40 -7.22 21.74
N ALA A 313 -43.21 -6.56 20.90
CA ALA A 313 -44.58 -6.98 20.60
C ALA A 313 -44.81 -7.37 19.11
N ASP A 314 -45.22 -8.62 18.92
CA ASP A 314 -46.23 -9.18 18.00
C ASP A 314 -46.24 -8.91 16.47
N ALA A 315 -45.86 -9.95 15.69
CA ALA A 315 -46.72 -10.82 14.85
C ALA A 315 -48.05 -10.28 14.24
N SER A 316 -48.54 -10.63 13.01
CA SER A 316 -48.05 -11.43 11.85
C SER A 316 -48.83 -11.03 10.53
N PRO A 317 -49.32 -11.90 9.58
CA PRO A 317 -48.92 -11.79 8.15
C PRO A 317 -50.04 -11.76 7.07
N GLY A 318 -49.71 -11.48 5.77
CA GLY A 318 -50.58 -11.92 4.64
C GLY A 318 -50.44 -11.31 3.22
N SER A 319 -50.16 -12.17 2.23
CA SER A 319 -50.63 -12.22 0.81
C SER A 319 -50.20 -11.21 -0.30
N ILE A 320 -49.29 -11.68 -1.18
CA ILE A 320 -49.32 -11.79 -2.67
C ILE A 320 -50.40 -11.00 -3.48
N THR A 321 -50.00 -10.13 -4.44
CA THR A 321 -50.10 -10.30 -5.93
C THR A 321 -49.53 -9.12 -6.77
N ASP A 322 -48.99 -9.47 -7.94
CA ASP A 322 -48.83 -8.74 -9.23
C ASP A 322 -47.91 -7.50 -9.43
N TYR A 323 -47.14 -7.62 -10.52
CA TYR A 323 -46.45 -6.61 -11.35
C TYR A 323 -47.10 -6.62 -12.76
N PRO A 324 -46.76 -5.74 -13.73
CA PRO A 324 -46.02 -4.46 -13.68
C PRO A 324 -46.77 -3.29 -14.36
N GLN A 325 -46.28 -2.03 -14.22
CA GLN A 325 -46.12 -1.12 -15.38
C GLN A 325 -45.34 0.16 -15.03
N ALA A 326 -44.59 0.67 -16.02
CA ALA A 326 -43.77 1.86 -15.89
C ALA A 326 -44.52 3.14 -16.31
N SER A 327 -44.34 4.23 -15.56
CA SER A 327 -44.48 5.60 -16.10
C SER A 327 -43.68 6.61 -15.27
N THR A 328 -42.92 7.45 -15.97
CA THR A 328 -42.26 8.65 -15.45
C THR A 328 -43.18 9.88 -15.68
N PRO A 329 -42.81 11.09 -15.23
CA PRO A 329 -42.42 11.47 -13.87
C PRO A 329 -43.33 12.61 -13.36
N LYS A 330 -43.36 12.89 -12.04
CA LYS A 330 -43.79 14.20 -11.50
C LYS A 330 -43.37 14.41 -10.06
N ALA A 331 -42.94 15.62 -9.74
CA ALA A 331 -42.62 16.04 -8.40
C ALA A 331 -43.91 16.29 -7.59
N SER A 332 -43.95 15.81 -6.35
CA SER A 332 -44.85 16.30 -5.31
C SER A 332 -44.10 16.36 -3.99
N SER A 333 -44.19 17.52 -3.34
CA SER A 333 -43.53 17.81 -2.07
C SER A 333 -44.35 17.25 -0.91
N TYR A 334 -43.78 16.31 -0.15
CA TYR A 334 -44.18 16.05 1.23
C TYR A 334 -42.93 16.02 2.12
N ALA A 335 -42.89 16.97 3.06
CA ALA A 335 -41.95 16.94 4.18
C ALA A 335 -42.43 15.92 5.24
N SER A 336 -41.53 15.56 6.16
CA SER A 336 -41.61 14.46 7.15
C SER A 336 -41.05 13.14 6.63
N SER A 337 -40.07 12.49 7.26
CA SER A 337 -39.27 12.88 8.43
C SER A 337 -37.87 12.28 8.31
N ILE A 338 -36.82 13.09 8.44
CA ILE A 338 -35.45 12.59 8.50
C ILE A 338 -35.29 11.85 9.84
N PRO A 339 -34.81 10.59 9.86
CA PRO A 339 -34.43 9.94 11.11
C PRO A 339 -33.31 10.77 11.74
N GLN A 340 -33.54 11.32 12.94
CA GLN A 340 -32.49 12.04 13.65
C GLN A 340 -31.30 11.09 13.86
N PRO A 341 -30.08 11.45 13.43
CA PRO A 341 -28.91 10.69 13.82
C PRO A 341 -28.80 10.76 15.36
N THR A 342 -28.49 9.63 15.98
CA THR A 342 -28.17 9.59 17.41
C THR A 342 -27.07 10.60 17.71
N PRO A 343 -27.15 11.37 18.81
CA PRO A 343 -26.20 12.43 19.09
C PRO A 343 -24.80 11.82 19.20
N PHE A 344 -23.96 12.13 18.20
CA PHE A 344 -22.55 11.76 18.23
C PHE A 344 -21.89 12.48 19.40
N ALA A 345 -20.97 11.81 20.10
CA ALA A 345 -20.16 12.50 21.10
C ALA A 345 -19.35 13.59 20.38
N SER A 346 -19.63 14.86 20.71
CA SER A 346 -19.03 16.03 20.06
C SER A 346 -17.78 16.50 20.80
N SER A 347 -16.91 15.56 21.21
CA SER A 347 -15.73 15.82 22.02
C SER A 347 -14.62 14.80 21.75
N ALA A 348 -13.43 15.00 22.32
CA ALA A 348 -12.25 14.15 22.12
C ALA A 348 -12.50 12.67 22.46
N GLU A 349 -13.39 12.39 23.42
CA GLU A 349 -13.81 11.05 23.82
C GLU A 349 -14.48 10.25 22.68
N ALA A 350 -14.88 10.90 21.58
CA ALA A 350 -15.35 10.24 20.36
C ALA A 350 -14.25 9.47 19.62
N ILE A 351 -12.97 9.80 19.85
CA ILE A 351 -11.80 9.16 19.23
C ILE A 351 -11.34 7.97 20.10
N CYS A 352 -10.93 8.26 21.33
CA CYS A 352 -10.49 7.30 22.35
C CYS A 352 -10.58 7.98 23.74
N SER A 353 -10.16 7.31 24.82
CA SER A 353 -10.24 7.93 26.15
C SER A 353 -9.39 9.22 26.23
N LEU A 354 -9.83 10.23 26.99
CA LEU A 354 -9.15 11.54 27.06
C LEU A 354 -7.67 11.44 27.46
N HIS A 355 -7.33 10.46 28.31
CA HIS A 355 -5.95 10.15 28.68
C HIS A 355 -5.12 9.64 27.48
N THR A 356 -5.68 8.70 26.70
CA THR A 356 -5.05 8.21 25.46
C THR A 356 -4.91 9.35 24.44
N VAL A 357 -5.92 10.22 24.28
CA VAL A 357 -5.85 11.42 23.43
C VAL A 357 -4.67 12.31 23.83
N GLN A 358 -4.48 12.58 25.13
CA GLN A 358 -3.37 13.40 25.62
C GLN A 358 -2.00 12.78 25.29
N LEU A 359 -1.82 11.47 25.50
CA LEU A 359 -0.58 10.77 25.15
C LEU A 359 -0.30 10.79 23.64
N LEU A 360 -1.34 10.69 22.81
CA LEU A 360 -1.23 10.79 21.35
C LEU A 360 -0.91 12.22 20.90
N LEU A 361 -1.40 13.26 21.59
CA LEU A 361 -1.00 14.65 21.33
C LEU A 361 0.48 14.89 21.65
N ASP A 362 0.98 14.35 22.77
CA ASP A 362 2.39 14.45 23.12
C ASP A 362 3.31 13.71 22.13
N ASP A 363 2.86 12.54 21.63
CA ASP A 363 3.54 11.85 20.53
C ASP A 363 3.47 12.67 19.22
N PHE A 364 2.35 13.34 18.89
CA PHE A 364 2.26 14.22 17.70
C PHE A 364 3.27 15.37 17.77
N PHE A 365 3.31 16.12 18.87
CA PHE A 365 4.22 17.25 19.03
C PHE A 365 5.69 16.81 19.19
N THR A 366 5.96 15.54 19.48
CA THR A 366 7.32 14.97 19.52
C THR A 366 7.77 14.46 18.15
N TYR A 367 6.93 13.72 17.44
CA TYR A 367 7.34 12.96 16.25
C TYR A 367 6.90 13.56 14.92
N ILE A 368 5.77 14.28 14.88
CA ILE A 368 5.16 14.80 13.66
C ILE A 368 5.40 16.30 13.47
N HIS A 369 5.22 17.09 14.52
CA HIS A 369 5.35 18.55 14.47
C HIS A 369 6.72 19.06 13.92
N PRO A 370 7.88 18.40 14.17
CA PRO A 370 9.15 18.78 13.54
C PRO A 370 9.17 18.67 12.00
N LEU A 371 8.24 17.92 11.41
CA LEU A 371 8.07 17.75 9.96
C LEU A 371 6.91 18.60 9.43
N VAL A 372 5.86 18.76 10.24
CA VAL A 372 4.64 19.52 9.94
C VAL A 372 4.35 20.47 11.12
N PRO A 373 4.96 21.68 11.16
CA PRO A 373 4.99 22.55 12.36
C PRO A 373 3.69 23.34 12.60
N ILE A 374 2.58 22.60 12.67
CA ILE A 374 1.20 23.08 12.82
C ILE A 374 0.46 22.05 13.71
N PRO A 375 -0.41 22.47 14.64
CA PRO A 375 -0.77 23.84 15.00
C PRO A 375 0.28 24.51 15.90
N HIS A 376 0.00 25.75 16.33
CA HIS A 376 0.83 26.47 17.29
C HIS A 376 0.76 25.79 18.67
N GLU A 377 1.84 25.13 19.11
CA GLU A 377 1.79 24.21 20.26
C GLU A 377 1.24 24.85 21.55
N PRO A 378 1.71 26.04 22.01
CA PRO A 378 1.23 26.64 23.25
C PRO A 378 -0.26 27.00 23.20
N SER A 379 -0.72 27.61 22.11
CA SER A 379 -2.12 28.01 21.94
C SER A 379 -3.05 26.80 21.83
N PHE A 380 -2.61 25.75 21.13
CA PHE A 380 -3.37 24.52 20.97
C PHE A 380 -3.50 23.75 22.28
N ARG A 381 -2.41 23.62 23.06
CA ARG A 381 -2.44 22.97 24.38
C ARG A 381 -3.37 23.71 25.35
N ALA A 382 -3.26 25.03 25.42
CA ALA A 382 -4.14 25.84 26.25
C ALA A 382 -5.63 25.74 25.83
N ALA A 383 -5.92 25.57 24.54
CA ALA A 383 -7.29 25.31 24.05
C ALA A 383 -7.79 23.90 24.42
N PHE A 384 -6.94 22.88 24.35
CA PHE A 384 -7.25 21.52 24.80
C PHE A 384 -7.54 21.45 26.30
N GLU A 385 -6.74 22.14 27.13
CA GLU A 385 -6.96 22.28 28.57
C GLU A 385 -8.30 22.94 28.92
N ARG A 386 -8.72 23.94 28.12
CA ARG A 386 -10.05 24.58 28.22
C ARG A 386 -11.21 23.72 27.72
N ARG A 387 -10.94 22.48 27.27
CA ARG A 387 -11.92 21.57 26.64
C ARG A 387 -12.61 22.17 25.40
N GLU A 388 -11.87 22.92 24.58
CA GLU A 388 -12.39 23.45 23.31
C GLU A 388 -12.77 22.33 22.31
N ASP A 389 -12.33 21.09 22.54
CA ASP A 389 -12.77 19.89 21.83
C ASP A 389 -14.27 19.62 21.99
N ALA A 390 -14.89 20.04 23.10
CA ALA A 390 -16.32 19.85 23.36
C ALA A 390 -17.20 21.02 22.87
N THR A 391 -16.60 22.16 22.49
CA THR A 391 -17.32 23.40 22.14
C THR A 391 -17.05 23.89 20.72
N SER A 392 -15.92 23.53 20.10
CA SER A 392 -15.53 23.96 18.77
C SER A 392 -15.35 22.77 17.83
N GLY A 393 -16.28 22.60 16.89
CA GLY A 393 -16.20 21.57 15.86
C GLY A 393 -14.93 21.66 15.00
N THR A 394 -14.43 22.88 14.75
CA THR A 394 -13.14 23.08 14.06
C THR A 394 -11.97 22.56 14.89
N PHE A 395 -11.96 22.81 16.20
CA PHE A 395 -10.89 22.33 17.08
C PHE A 395 -10.92 20.80 17.22
N LEU A 396 -12.11 20.21 17.38
CA LEU A 396 -12.28 18.76 17.39
C LEU A 396 -11.88 18.11 16.07
N ALA A 397 -12.22 18.72 14.92
CA ALA A 397 -11.81 18.24 13.62
C ALA A 397 -10.29 18.32 13.41
N LEU A 398 -9.66 19.40 13.89
CA LEU A 398 -8.21 19.56 13.90
C LEU A 398 -7.54 18.46 14.75
N LEU A 399 -7.95 18.33 16.01
CA LEU A 399 -7.51 17.28 16.94
C LEU A 399 -7.62 15.87 16.33
N ALA A 400 -8.79 15.55 15.77
CA ALA A 400 -9.03 14.25 15.15
C ALA A 400 -8.12 14.03 13.91
N SER A 401 -7.97 15.04 13.05
CA SER A 401 -7.10 14.94 11.87
C SER A 401 -5.61 14.82 12.23
N MET A 402 -5.13 15.52 13.26
CA MET A 402 -3.76 15.41 13.79
C MET A 402 -3.47 14.01 14.33
N ILE A 403 -4.38 13.45 15.13
CA ILE A 403 -4.23 12.09 15.67
C ILE A 403 -4.29 11.05 14.53
N GLY A 404 -5.20 11.23 13.58
CA GLY A 404 -5.25 10.43 12.36
C GLY A 404 -3.92 10.44 11.60
N PHE A 405 -3.28 11.60 11.49
CA PHE A 405 -1.98 11.76 10.81
C PHE A 405 -0.87 11.05 11.58
N LEU A 406 -0.79 11.21 12.89
CA LEU A 406 0.16 10.49 13.73
C LEU A 406 0.02 8.97 13.57
N VAL A 407 -1.21 8.44 13.62
CA VAL A 407 -1.47 7.00 13.52
C VAL A 407 -1.18 6.45 12.12
N ALA A 408 -1.45 7.24 11.08
CA ALA A 408 -1.15 6.87 9.70
C ALA A 408 0.36 6.90 9.39
N SER A 409 1.08 7.89 9.95
CA SER A 409 2.50 8.12 9.66
C SER A 409 3.44 7.33 10.57
N PHE A 410 3.06 7.09 11.83
CA PHE A 410 3.88 6.43 12.84
C PHE A 410 3.10 5.38 13.64
N PRO A 411 2.54 4.34 12.99
CA PRO A 411 1.57 3.43 13.61
C PRO A 411 2.07 2.72 14.87
N ARG A 412 3.35 2.31 14.95
CA ARG A 412 3.81 1.49 16.08
C ARG A 412 3.66 2.18 17.45
N ARG A 413 3.75 3.52 17.51
CA ARG A 413 3.63 4.27 18.79
C ARG A 413 2.22 4.30 19.37
N PRO A 414 1.16 4.70 18.62
CA PRO A 414 -0.20 4.67 19.13
C PRO A 414 -0.64 3.32 19.73
N LYS A 415 -0.23 2.16 19.17
CA LYS A 415 -0.53 0.85 19.79
C LYS A 415 0.01 0.71 21.22
N LEU A 416 1.16 1.31 21.55
CA LEU A 416 1.72 1.33 22.90
C LEU A 416 0.95 2.26 23.88
N ARG A 417 0.09 3.14 23.36
CA ARG A 417 -0.80 3.99 24.15
C ARG A 417 -2.18 3.33 24.39
N LEU A 418 -2.62 2.46 23.48
CA LEU A 418 -3.88 1.70 23.59
C LEU A 418 -3.75 0.55 24.61
N ASN A 419 -3.85 0.91 25.89
CA ASN A 419 -3.58 0.00 27.01
C ASN A 419 -4.83 -0.67 27.60
N THR A 420 -6.04 -0.18 27.29
CA THR A 420 -7.28 -0.83 27.74
C THR A 420 -7.73 -1.94 26.78
N GLU A 421 -8.36 -3.00 27.32
CA GLU A 421 -8.92 -4.09 26.52
C GLU A 421 -10.05 -3.62 25.57
N ALA A 422 -10.80 -2.58 25.99
CA ALA A 422 -11.81 -1.92 25.15
C ALA A 422 -11.20 -1.17 23.95
N GLU A 423 -10.13 -0.40 24.16
CA GLU A 423 -9.41 0.28 23.06
C GLU A 423 -8.74 -0.73 22.11
N ARG A 424 -8.15 -1.81 22.64
CA ARG A 424 -7.51 -2.86 21.83
C ARG A 424 -8.51 -3.65 20.97
N SER A 425 -9.73 -3.87 21.47
CA SER A 425 -10.81 -4.51 20.70
C SER A 425 -11.50 -3.56 19.71
N ALA A 426 -11.59 -2.26 20.02
CA ALA A 426 -12.08 -1.24 19.09
C ALA A 426 -11.10 -0.97 17.92
N PHE A 427 -9.79 -1.06 18.15
CA PHE A 427 -8.75 -0.71 17.18
C PHE A 427 -7.80 -1.89 16.87
N PRO A 428 -8.28 -2.93 16.15
CA PRO A 428 -7.50 -4.14 15.86
C PRO A 428 -6.28 -3.89 14.94
N ASN A 429 -6.25 -2.77 14.22
CA ASN A 429 -5.11 -2.31 13.41
C ASN A 429 -5.07 -0.77 13.36
N SER A 430 -3.96 -0.21 12.89
CA SER A 430 -3.78 1.25 12.75
C SER A 430 -4.89 1.91 11.93
N ILE A 431 -5.28 1.28 10.82
CA ILE A 431 -6.25 1.80 9.86
C ILE A 431 -7.64 1.98 10.50
N ALA A 432 -8.04 1.12 11.44
CA ALA A 432 -9.29 1.27 12.17
C ALA A 432 -9.34 2.57 12.97
N LEU A 433 -8.23 2.92 13.64
CA LEU A 433 -8.10 4.19 14.38
C LEU A 433 -8.00 5.39 13.42
N VAL A 434 -7.28 5.27 12.29
CA VAL A 434 -7.25 6.33 11.25
C VAL A 434 -8.66 6.60 10.68
N LYS A 435 -9.43 5.55 10.37
CA LYS A 435 -10.82 5.67 9.91
C LYS A 435 -11.70 6.34 10.97
N ARG A 436 -11.54 5.97 12.25
CA ARG A 436 -12.28 6.61 13.34
C ARG A 436 -11.96 8.10 13.46
N CYS A 437 -10.68 8.47 13.37
CA CYS A 437 -10.24 9.86 13.37
C CYS A 437 -10.82 10.64 12.16
N HIS A 438 -10.84 10.04 10.98
CA HIS A 438 -11.42 10.61 9.76
C HIS A 438 -12.94 10.83 9.87
N GLU A 439 -13.68 9.86 10.42
CA GLU A 439 -15.12 9.98 10.70
C GLU A 439 -15.41 11.15 11.65
N VAL A 440 -14.70 11.22 12.79
CA VAL A 440 -14.85 12.30 13.77
C VAL A 440 -14.52 13.65 13.14
N ALA A 441 -13.45 13.75 12.34
CA ALA A 441 -13.05 14.99 11.68
C ALA A 441 -14.08 15.50 10.67
N ILE A 442 -14.67 14.62 9.85
CA ILE A 442 -15.71 15.00 8.88
C ILE A 442 -16.99 15.46 9.60
N GLN A 443 -17.40 14.74 10.65
CA GLN A 443 -18.61 15.08 11.39
C GLN A 443 -18.46 16.37 12.19
N ALA A 444 -17.29 16.59 12.80
CA ALA A 444 -17.00 17.80 13.57
C ALA A 444 -16.83 19.05 12.68
N ARG A 445 -16.42 18.90 11.41
CA ARG A 445 -16.50 19.98 10.40
C ARG A 445 -17.95 20.38 10.11
N GLY A 446 -18.85 19.41 10.02
CA GLY A 446 -20.27 19.60 9.76
C GLY A 446 -20.61 19.88 8.29
N THR A 447 -21.90 19.77 7.95
CA THR A 447 -22.44 20.18 6.64
C THR A 447 -22.44 21.70 6.53
N GLY A 448 -21.86 22.26 5.46
CA GLY A 448 -21.76 23.71 5.26
C GLY A 448 -20.46 24.34 5.81
N TYR A 449 -19.42 23.55 6.11
CA TYR A 449 -18.12 24.07 6.55
C TYR A 449 -17.41 24.98 5.51
N LEU A 450 -17.86 24.98 4.25
CA LEU A 450 -17.41 25.87 3.18
C LEU A 450 -18.19 27.21 3.12
N ASP A 451 -19.35 27.29 3.77
CA ASP A 451 -20.21 28.49 3.77
C ASP A 451 -19.74 29.54 4.80
N ARG A 452 -18.72 29.21 5.60
CA ARG A 452 -18.04 30.10 6.55
C ARG A 452 -16.64 30.46 6.04
N ASN A 453 -16.13 31.62 6.49
CA ASN A 453 -14.74 32.00 6.24
C ASN A 453 -13.78 30.92 6.80
N ALA A 454 -12.96 30.33 5.94
CA ALA A 454 -12.03 29.28 6.36
C ALA A 454 -10.85 29.88 7.15
N THR A 455 -10.50 29.23 8.25
CA THR A 455 -9.30 29.54 9.05
C THR A 455 -8.10 28.76 8.55
N VAL A 456 -6.89 29.10 9.02
CA VAL A 456 -5.69 28.28 8.80
C VAL A 456 -5.87 26.86 9.33
N TYR A 457 -6.66 26.67 10.40
CA TYR A 457 -6.98 25.34 10.91
C TYR A 457 -7.95 24.55 10.02
N ASP A 458 -8.88 25.21 9.33
CA ASP A 458 -9.71 24.55 8.32
C ASP A 458 -8.84 23.97 7.20
N ALA A 459 -7.91 24.78 6.67
CA ALA A 459 -6.96 24.34 5.66
C ALA A 459 -6.01 23.25 6.20
N ALA A 460 -5.57 23.34 7.47
CA ALA A 460 -4.71 22.34 8.10
C ALA A 460 -5.41 21.00 8.26
N ILE A 461 -6.70 20.97 8.60
CA ILE A 461 -7.50 19.75 8.63
C ILE A 461 -7.50 19.09 7.25
N SER A 462 -7.69 19.85 6.16
CA SER A 462 -7.63 19.30 4.80
C SER A 462 -6.24 18.73 4.50
N TYR A 463 -5.16 19.43 4.87
CA TYR A 463 -3.80 18.90 4.71
C TYR A 463 -3.62 17.55 5.43
N PHE A 464 -3.98 17.49 6.72
CA PHE A 464 -3.86 16.26 7.52
C PHE A 464 -4.73 15.13 6.95
N LEU A 465 -6.00 15.38 6.61
CA LEU A 465 -6.89 14.38 6.00
C LEU A 465 -6.39 13.90 4.63
N GLY A 466 -5.75 14.77 3.86
CA GLY A 466 -5.13 14.43 2.58
C GLY A 466 -3.96 13.48 2.78
N VAL A 467 -3.00 13.83 3.62
CA VAL A 467 -1.84 12.97 3.88
C VAL A 467 -2.23 11.66 4.56
N CYS A 468 -3.18 11.66 5.51
CA CYS A 468 -3.80 10.45 6.06
C CYS A 468 -4.31 9.53 4.95
N SER A 469 -5.05 10.10 3.99
CA SER A 469 -5.60 9.37 2.83
C SER A 469 -4.49 8.79 1.95
N GLY A 470 -3.38 9.49 1.79
CA GLY A 470 -2.19 9.01 1.08
C GLY A 470 -1.53 7.80 1.76
N TYR A 471 -1.32 7.85 3.08
CA TYR A 471 -0.75 6.75 3.88
C TYR A 471 -1.61 5.48 3.86
N ILE A 472 -2.95 5.60 3.76
CA ILE A 472 -3.86 4.45 3.57
C ILE A 472 -4.11 4.10 2.09
N TYR A 473 -3.27 4.60 1.18
CA TYR A 473 -3.31 4.33 -0.28
C TYR A 473 -4.61 4.73 -0.99
N SER A 474 -5.27 5.79 -0.52
CA SER A 474 -6.44 6.41 -1.17
C SER A 474 -6.04 7.71 -1.87
N MET A 475 -5.31 7.60 -2.99
CA MET A 475 -4.70 8.76 -3.65
C MET A 475 -5.73 9.75 -4.21
N ARG A 476 -6.90 9.29 -4.67
CA ARG A 476 -8.02 10.20 -5.04
C ARG A 476 -8.42 11.12 -3.89
N ARG A 477 -8.65 10.58 -2.69
CA ARG A 477 -9.00 11.37 -1.50
C ARG A 477 -7.84 12.28 -1.08
N CYS A 478 -6.62 11.75 -1.12
CA CYS A 478 -5.40 12.53 -0.85
C CYS A 478 -5.37 13.81 -1.71
N ARG A 479 -5.53 13.68 -3.03
CA ARG A 479 -5.56 14.81 -3.97
C ARG A 479 -6.70 15.79 -3.69
N THR A 480 -7.93 15.31 -3.50
CA THR A 480 -9.08 16.18 -3.20
C THR A 480 -8.81 17.06 -1.97
N TYR A 481 -8.33 16.46 -0.88
CA TYR A 481 -8.05 17.18 0.36
C TYR A 481 -6.82 18.11 0.27
N LEU A 482 -5.75 17.72 -0.42
CA LEU A 482 -4.61 18.60 -0.66
C LEU A 482 -4.99 19.80 -1.55
N ALA A 483 -5.83 19.58 -2.56
CA ALA A 483 -6.36 20.63 -3.42
C ALA A 483 -7.31 21.58 -2.65
N GLU A 484 -8.14 21.04 -1.75
CA GLU A 484 -8.99 21.81 -0.83
C GLU A 484 -8.15 22.71 0.09
N CYS A 485 -7.11 22.15 0.73
CA CYS A 485 -6.14 22.91 1.54
C CYS A 485 -5.54 24.07 0.74
N ARG A 486 -5.01 23.77 -0.46
CA ARG A 486 -4.40 24.77 -1.34
C ARG A 486 -5.39 25.87 -1.75
N THR A 487 -6.62 25.48 -2.08
CA THR A 487 -7.70 26.41 -2.46
C THR A 487 -8.06 27.34 -1.30
N MET A 488 -8.19 26.82 -0.08
CA MET A 488 -8.45 27.63 1.12
C MET A 488 -7.32 28.64 1.36
N LEU A 489 -6.05 28.23 1.26
CA LEU A 489 -4.91 29.13 1.39
C LEU A 489 -4.89 30.27 0.36
N GLN A 490 -5.37 30.02 -0.87
CA GLN A 490 -5.43 31.03 -1.94
C GLN A 490 -6.64 31.95 -1.80
N VAL A 491 -7.84 31.40 -1.63
CA VAL A 491 -9.11 32.15 -1.64
C VAL A 491 -9.20 33.10 -0.44
N TYR A 492 -8.66 32.71 0.71
CA TYR A 492 -8.68 33.51 1.94
C TYR A 492 -7.34 34.23 2.21
N ASP A 493 -6.40 34.21 1.26
CA ASP A 493 -5.05 34.80 1.31
C ASP A 493 -4.29 34.58 2.63
N LEU A 494 -4.42 33.38 3.20
CA LEU A 494 -3.99 33.05 4.57
C LEU A 494 -2.47 33.10 4.79
N CYS A 495 -1.69 33.23 3.71
CA CYS A 495 -0.22 33.18 3.73
C CYS A 495 0.46 34.54 3.62
N ARG A 496 -0.26 35.57 3.16
CA ARG A 496 0.29 36.92 2.88
C ARG A 496 -0.12 37.89 3.97
N SER A 497 0.51 39.06 3.99
CA SER A 497 0.09 40.15 4.86
C SER A 497 -1.02 40.94 4.16
N PRO A 498 -2.13 41.30 4.83
CA PRO A 498 -3.20 42.08 4.21
C PRO A 498 -2.77 43.48 3.74
N THR A 499 -1.57 43.94 4.13
CA THR A 499 -0.91 45.14 3.60
C THR A 499 -0.38 45.01 2.17
N ASN A 500 -0.35 43.80 1.57
CA ASN A 500 0.16 43.56 0.22
C ASN A 500 -0.94 43.40 -0.85
N LEU A 501 -2.09 44.06 -0.70
CA LEU A 501 -2.95 44.28 -1.86
C LEU A 501 -2.21 45.16 -2.87
N PRO A 502 -2.12 44.79 -4.16
CA PRO A 502 -1.69 45.72 -5.18
C PRO A 502 -2.73 46.85 -5.25
N THR A 503 -2.29 48.09 -5.05
CA THR A 503 -3.14 49.28 -5.19
C THR A 503 -3.81 49.25 -6.57
N PRO A 504 -5.15 49.25 -6.67
CA PRO A 504 -5.83 49.37 -7.95
C PRO A 504 -5.32 50.62 -8.66
N GLY A 505 -4.84 50.43 -9.89
CA GLY A 505 -3.97 51.40 -10.57
C GLY A 505 -4.56 52.82 -10.62
N MET A 506 -3.69 53.82 -10.45
CA MET A 506 -4.09 55.22 -10.59
C MET A 506 -4.71 55.46 -11.97
N LEU A 507 -5.87 56.10 -11.92
CA LEU A 507 -6.84 56.31 -13.00
C LEU A 507 -6.24 56.69 -14.36
N SER A 508 -6.79 56.08 -15.42
CA SER A 508 -7.01 56.79 -16.69
C SER A 508 -8.51 57.05 -16.82
N ALA A 509 -8.88 58.28 -17.16
CA ALA A 509 -10.21 58.82 -16.88
C ALA A 509 -11.26 58.47 -17.96
N SER A 510 -12.45 58.02 -17.54
CA SER A 510 -13.73 58.71 -17.79
C SER A 510 -14.95 57.83 -17.46
N SER A 511 -15.73 58.18 -16.43
CA SER A 511 -17.21 58.33 -16.48
C SER A 511 -17.88 58.34 -15.08
N HIS A 512 -18.62 59.43 -14.84
CA HIS A 512 -19.81 59.60 -13.96
C HIS A 512 -20.59 58.31 -13.60
N MET A 513 -21.12 58.07 -12.39
CA MET A 513 -21.16 58.78 -11.08
C MET A 513 -21.07 57.70 -9.95
N SER A 514 -21.18 57.95 -8.62
CA SER A 514 -21.54 59.12 -7.79
C SER A 514 -20.78 59.09 -6.45
N VAL A 515 -21.07 60.03 -5.53
CA VAL A 515 -20.40 60.18 -4.22
C VAL A 515 -21.43 60.44 -3.10
N ASP A 516 -21.01 60.19 -1.85
CA ASP A 516 -21.64 60.41 -0.54
C ASP A 516 -22.66 59.36 -0.03
N GLN A 517 -22.64 58.95 1.26
CA GLN A 517 -21.93 59.48 2.45
C GLN A 517 -21.43 58.34 3.39
N PRO A 518 -20.50 58.58 4.35
CA PRO A 518 -19.66 57.54 4.94
C PRO A 518 -20.10 57.06 6.33
N VAL A 519 -19.64 55.87 6.72
CA VAL A 519 -19.57 55.44 8.12
C VAL A 519 -18.10 55.41 8.56
N ALA A 520 -17.71 56.40 9.37
CA ALA A 520 -16.41 56.42 10.01
C ALA A 520 -16.37 55.38 11.15
N GLY A 521 -15.56 54.32 11.00
CA GLY A 521 -15.49 53.25 12.00
C GLY A 521 -14.43 52.16 11.77
N LEU A 522 -13.35 52.44 11.02
CA LEU A 522 -12.36 51.43 10.59
C LEU A 522 -10.90 51.75 10.98
N THR A 523 -10.67 52.59 11.99
CA THR A 523 -9.32 53.01 12.40
C THR A 523 -8.69 52.19 13.54
N GLU A 524 -9.27 51.05 13.93
CA GLU A 524 -8.71 50.17 14.99
C GLU A 524 -8.58 48.66 14.62
N SER A 525 -9.13 48.19 13.49
CA SER A 525 -9.42 46.75 13.31
C SER A 525 -8.33 45.85 12.72
N ASN A 526 -7.25 46.40 12.15
CA ASN A 526 -6.29 45.60 11.36
C ASN A 526 -4.95 45.35 12.07
N LYS A 527 -4.98 44.79 13.29
CA LYS A 527 -3.80 44.09 13.85
C LYS A 527 -3.74 42.70 13.26
N VAL A 528 -2.73 42.44 12.43
CA VAL A 528 -2.46 41.11 11.86
C VAL A 528 -2.08 40.16 12.99
N ASP A 529 -2.83 39.07 13.16
CA ASP A 529 -2.44 37.99 14.07
C ASP A 529 -1.22 37.25 13.49
N LEU A 530 -0.07 37.45 14.14
CA LEU A 530 1.20 36.87 13.71
C LEU A 530 1.22 35.34 13.83
N ILE A 531 0.46 34.75 14.77
CA ILE A 531 0.37 33.28 14.89
C ILE A 531 -0.34 32.74 13.65
N THR A 532 -1.51 33.27 13.30
CA THR A 532 -2.25 32.86 12.09
C THR A 532 -1.41 33.08 10.83
N GLN A 533 -0.69 34.20 10.71
CA GLN A 533 0.20 34.44 9.56
C GLN A 533 1.34 33.43 9.43
N GLU A 534 2.07 33.13 10.51
CA GLU A 534 3.16 32.16 10.50
C GLU A 534 2.66 30.73 10.22
N LEU A 535 1.54 30.33 10.82
CA LEU A 535 0.91 29.04 10.52
C LEU A 535 0.48 28.95 9.05
N GLY A 536 -0.03 30.03 8.44
CA GLY A 536 -0.36 30.09 7.02
C GLY A 536 0.85 29.88 6.11
N ARG A 537 1.99 30.54 6.43
CA ARG A 537 3.27 30.34 5.72
C ARG A 537 3.77 28.90 5.83
N ARG A 538 3.76 28.34 7.04
CA ARG A 538 4.13 26.94 7.28
C ARG A 538 3.23 25.98 6.50
N LEU A 539 1.92 26.24 6.44
CA LEU A 539 0.94 25.37 5.77
C LEU A 539 1.12 25.39 4.25
N PHE A 540 1.38 26.57 3.69
CA PHE A 540 1.74 26.73 2.28
C PHE A 540 2.99 25.91 1.94
N TYR A 541 4.06 26.04 2.73
CA TYR A 541 5.33 25.42 2.42
C TYR A 541 5.36 23.90 2.65
N VAL A 542 4.65 23.39 3.66
CA VAL A 542 4.51 21.93 3.83
C VAL A 542 3.65 21.31 2.71
N SER A 543 2.68 22.07 2.19
CA SER A 543 1.91 21.68 1.00
C SER A 543 2.77 21.69 -0.27
N LEU A 544 3.59 22.72 -0.46
CA LEU A 544 4.56 22.83 -1.57
C LEU A 544 5.49 21.61 -1.61
N VAL A 545 6.14 21.31 -0.48
CA VAL A 545 7.02 20.15 -0.32
C VAL A 545 6.27 18.84 -0.58
N GLY A 546 5.02 18.72 -0.13
CA GLY A 546 4.18 17.55 -0.40
C GLY A 546 3.93 17.32 -1.89
N TYR A 547 3.48 18.35 -2.61
CA TYR A 547 3.25 18.28 -4.06
C TYR A 547 4.54 18.04 -4.86
N GLN A 548 5.66 18.67 -4.47
CA GLN A 548 6.95 18.47 -5.12
C GLN A 548 7.52 17.07 -4.85
N THR A 549 7.28 16.50 -3.66
CA THR A 549 7.57 15.08 -3.37
C THR A 549 6.78 14.16 -4.29
N LEU A 550 5.46 14.37 -4.44
CA LEU A 550 4.63 13.58 -5.36
C LEU A 550 5.11 13.69 -6.82
N HIS A 551 5.53 14.89 -7.25
CA HIS A 551 6.08 15.11 -8.59
C HIS A 551 7.39 14.34 -8.83
N GLN A 552 8.32 14.31 -7.85
CA GLN A 552 9.56 13.52 -7.97
C GLN A 552 9.30 12.02 -8.13
N ILE A 553 8.18 11.53 -7.58
CA ILE A 553 7.71 10.13 -7.67
C ILE A 553 6.99 9.86 -9.02
N GLY A 554 6.82 10.87 -9.87
CA GLY A 554 6.23 10.77 -11.20
C GLY A 554 4.82 11.34 -11.35
N SER A 555 4.27 12.00 -10.31
CA SER A 555 2.93 12.59 -10.41
C SER A 555 2.86 13.72 -11.43
N GLN A 556 1.83 13.72 -12.28
CA GLN A 556 1.51 14.83 -13.19
C GLN A 556 0.58 15.89 -12.56
N ASP A 557 0.02 15.61 -11.38
CA ASP A 557 -0.97 16.46 -10.69
C ASP A 557 -0.41 17.84 -10.31
N TYR A 558 0.90 17.95 -10.11
CA TYR A 558 1.58 19.20 -9.69
C TYR A 558 1.23 20.40 -10.58
N ARG A 559 1.02 20.17 -11.88
CA ARG A 559 0.69 21.21 -12.88
C ARG A 559 -0.58 21.99 -12.55
N VAL A 560 -1.51 21.40 -11.79
CA VAL A 560 -2.84 21.96 -11.52
C VAL A 560 -2.87 22.76 -10.21
N HIS A 561 -1.93 22.52 -9.29
CA HIS A 561 -2.09 22.93 -7.89
C HIS A 561 -1.13 24.02 -7.41
N ILE A 562 0.07 24.14 -8.00
CA ILE A 562 1.01 25.20 -7.62
C ILE A 562 1.60 25.84 -8.89
N ALA A 563 1.14 27.05 -9.18
CA ALA A 563 1.71 27.89 -10.22
C ALA A 563 3.15 28.29 -9.86
N PRO A 564 4.09 28.30 -10.83
CA PRO A 564 5.44 28.81 -10.61
C PRO A 564 5.44 30.28 -10.22
N GLU A 565 6.49 30.72 -9.52
CA GLU A 565 6.68 32.13 -9.22
C GLU A 565 6.78 32.97 -10.50
N THR A 566 6.09 34.11 -10.50
CA THR A 566 6.22 35.15 -11.53
C THR A 566 6.74 36.43 -10.88
N PRO A 567 7.29 37.40 -11.65
CA PRO A 567 7.72 38.68 -11.09
C PRO A 567 6.59 39.42 -10.33
N THR A 568 5.34 39.19 -10.73
CA THR A 568 4.11 39.76 -10.16
C THR A 568 3.47 38.92 -9.05
N ASP A 569 3.70 37.61 -9.01
CA ASP A 569 3.11 36.69 -8.04
C ASP A 569 4.18 35.72 -7.52
N ARG A 570 4.79 36.09 -6.37
CA ARG A 570 5.84 35.33 -5.69
C ARG A 570 5.26 34.51 -4.53
N TYR A 571 5.98 33.48 -4.10
CA TYR A 571 5.63 32.75 -2.89
C TYR A 571 5.72 33.67 -1.65
N PRO A 572 4.94 33.38 -0.57
CA PRO A 572 5.12 34.06 0.71
C PRO A 572 6.55 33.88 1.23
N PRO A 573 7.06 34.74 2.13
CA PRO A 573 8.38 34.54 2.73
C PRO A 573 8.42 33.24 3.54
N LEU A 574 9.62 32.65 3.66
CA LEU A 574 9.85 31.48 4.53
C LEU A 574 9.38 31.77 5.97
N PRO A 575 8.84 30.77 6.69
CA PRO A 575 8.51 30.89 8.11
C PRO A 575 9.71 31.35 8.94
N LEU A 576 9.43 32.09 10.00
CA LEU A 576 10.44 32.57 10.94
C LEU A 576 11.10 31.39 11.67
N GLU A 577 12.42 31.45 11.83
CA GLU A 577 13.22 30.46 12.56
C GLU A 577 13.17 30.70 14.07
N VAL A 578 11.94 30.74 14.57
CA VAL A 578 11.59 31.01 15.96
C VAL A 578 10.60 29.93 16.43
N ASP A 579 10.84 29.37 17.61
CA ASP A 579 9.96 28.36 18.19
C ASP A 579 8.63 28.98 18.66
N ASP A 580 7.55 28.18 18.61
CA ASP A 580 6.18 28.61 18.94
C ASP A 580 6.05 29.28 20.32
N GLU A 581 6.84 28.88 21.32
CA GLU A 581 6.81 29.49 22.66
C GLU A 581 7.22 30.99 22.68
N PHE A 582 7.82 31.49 21.59
CA PHE A 582 8.26 32.87 21.41
C PHE A 582 7.41 33.65 20.38
N ILE A 583 6.39 33.03 19.78
CA ILE A 583 5.49 33.68 18.81
C ILE A 583 4.15 33.99 19.49
N PHE A 584 3.78 35.27 19.49
CA PHE A 584 2.53 35.76 20.07
C PHE A 584 1.71 36.47 18.99
N ALA A 585 0.39 36.52 19.16
CA ALA A 585 -0.51 37.15 18.19
C ALA A 585 -0.19 38.62 17.88
N THR A 586 0.54 39.30 18.77
CA THR A 586 0.89 40.73 18.69
C THR A 586 2.37 41.03 18.47
N HIS A 587 3.28 40.08 18.74
CA HIS A 587 4.72 40.28 18.68
C HIS A 587 5.48 38.94 18.61
N VAL A 588 6.74 38.98 18.19
CA VAL A 588 7.65 37.82 18.21
C VAL A 588 8.84 38.16 19.10
N ASN A 589 9.15 37.26 20.04
CA ASN A 589 10.31 37.36 20.92
C ASN A 589 11.54 36.70 20.28
N LEU A 590 12.73 37.08 20.75
CA LEU A 590 13.98 36.51 20.23
C LEU A 590 14.14 35.05 20.66
N GLN A 591 14.54 34.20 19.70
CA GLN A 591 14.95 32.82 19.96
C GLN A 591 16.17 32.81 20.94
N PRO A 592 16.18 31.98 21.99
CA PRO A 592 17.27 31.93 22.96
C PRO A 592 18.62 31.56 22.32
N THR A 593 19.69 32.23 22.74
CA THR A 593 21.06 31.97 22.27
C THR A 593 21.49 30.54 22.60
N GLY A 594 21.93 29.79 21.59
CA GLY A 594 22.33 28.38 21.74
C GLY A 594 21.18 27.37 21.62
N ARG A 595 19.94 27.81 21.33
CA ARG A 595 18.79 26.94 21.05
C ARG A 595 18.36 27.08 19.59
N VAL A 596 18.79 26.15 18.73
CA VAL A 596 18.32 26.05 17.34
C VAL A 596 16.79 25.90 17.32
N SER A 597 16.11 26.68 16.46
CA SER A 597 14.66 26.53 16.30
C SER A 597 14.33 25.27 15.49
N GLN A 598 13.20 24.64 15.81
CA GLN A 598 12.65 23.56 15.00
C GLN A 598 12.35 24.03 13.55
N LEU A 599 12.10 25.32 13.32
CA LEU A 599 11.79 25.80 11.96
C LEU A 599 13.01 25.81 11.03
N VAL A 600 14.25 25.73 11.55
CA VAL A 600 15.48 25.65 10.72
C VAL A 600 15.49 24.38 9.87
N GLY A 601 15.19 23.22 10.45
CA GLY A 601 15.12 21.95 9.73
C GLY A 601 13.98 21.90 8.70
N PHE A 602 12.86 22.57 9.01
CA PHE A 602 11.75 22.73 8.08
C PHE A 602 12.14 23.63 6.88
N ASN A 603 12.73 24.79 7.14
CA ASN A 603 13.18 25.74 6.12
C ASN A 603 14.26 25.14 5.20
N ALA A 604 15.23 24.40 5.76
CA ALA A 604 16.22 23.68 4.96
C ALA A 604 15.57 22.67 4.00
N ASN A 605 14.54 21.94 4.44
CA ASN A 605 13.77 21.04 3.58
C ASN A 605 13.04 21.81 2.45
N VAL A 606 12.45 22.96 2.77
CA VAL A 606 11.78 23.83 1.79
C VAL A 606 12.78 24.37 0.75
N GLN A 607 13.98 24.74 1.16
CA GLN A 607 15.04 25.22 0.27
C GLN A 607 15.52 24.12 -0.69
N ILE A 608 15.72 22.89 -0.19
CA ILE A 608 16.02 21.71 -1.03
C ILE A 608 14.98 21.55 -2.14
N TYR A 609 13.70 21.58 -1.78
CA TYR A 609 12.61 21.39 -2.72
C TYR A 609 12.39 22.59 -3.66
N SER A 610 12.69 23.81 -3.20
CA SER A 610 12.63 25.04 -4.02
C SER A 610 13.79 25.19 -5.00
N SER A 611 14.90 24.46 -4.80
CA SER A 611 16.14 24.57 -5.60
C SER A 611 15.94 24.37 -7.10
N TYR A 612 14.89 23.64 -7.51
CA TYR A 612 14.57 23.29 -8.90
C TYR A 612 13.28 23.92 -9.44
N ASN A 613 12.78 24.99 -8.80
CA ASN A 613 11.58 25.71 -9.24
C ASN A 613 11.65 26.23 -10.69
N SER A 614 12.85 26.56 -11.20
CA SER A 614 13.06 26.95 -12.61
C SER A 614 12.72 25.82 -13.58
N ILE A 615 13.09 24.58 -13.27
CA ILE A 615 12.76 23.40 -14.08
C ILE A 615 11.26 23.13 -14.04
N LEU A 616 10.61 23.28 -12.88
CA LEU A 616 9.15 23.16 -12.76
C LEU A 616 8.42 24.19 -13.64
N ALA A 617 8.88 25.44 -13.66
CA ALA A 617 8.31 26.48 -14.50
C ALA A 617 8.37 26.10 -15.99
N TRP A 618 9.49 25.53 -16.44
CA TRP A 618 9.64 25.07 -17.82
C TRP A 618 8.78 23.86 -18.17
N GLU A 619 8.64 22.88 -17.27
CA GLU A 619 7.80 21.70 -17.54
C GLU A 619 6.30 22.02 -17.57
N ILE A 620 5.90 23.13 -16.97
CA ILE A 620 4.56 23.71 -17.07
C ILE A 620 4.42 24.49 -18.39
N ALA A 621 5.44 25.28 -18.80
CA ALA A 621 5.39 26.08 -20.02
C ALA A 621 5.54 25.27 -21.33
N PHE A 622 6.45 24.29 -21.38
CA PHE A 622 6.86 23.57 -22.60
C PHE A 622 6.49 22.08 -22.60
N GLY A 623 6.02 21.56 -21.47
CA GLY A 623 5.79 20.14 -21.25
C GLY A 623 6.99 19.42 -20.62
N SER A 624 6.71 18.28 -20.01
CA SER A 624 7.68 17.46 -19.26
C SER A 624 8.41 16.51 -20.21
N GLY A 625 9.72 16.36 -20.01
CA GLY A 625 10.55 15.46 -20.85
C GLY A 625 10.74 15.90 -22.30
N ARG A 626 10.44 17.17 -22.66
CA ARG A 626 10.75 17.71 -23.98
C ARG A 626 12.08 18.47 -23.99
N VAL A 627 12.86 18.27 -25.04
CA VAL A 627 14.04 19.09 -25.35
C VAL A 627 13.59 20.24 -26.26
N PHE A 628 13.89 21.48 -25.88
CA PHE A 628 13.61 22.68 -26.67
C PHE A 628 14.87 23.53 -26.90
N ASP A 629 15.64 23.74 -25.84
CA ASP A 629 16.98 24.34 -25.87
C ASP A 629 17.86 23.49 -24.95
N TRP A 630 18.60 22.56 -25.55
CA TRP A 630 19.40 21.61 -24.79
C TRP A 630 20.43 22.32 -23.91
N GLU A 631 21.16 23.32 -24.42
CA GLU A 631 22.22 23.98 -23.65
C GLU A 631 21.67 24.79 -22.47
N HIS A 632 20.53 25.47 -22.65
CA HIS A 632 19.85 26.15 -21.55
C HIS A 632 19.32 25.16 -20.51
N GLN A 633 18.65 24.08 -20.95
CA GLN A 633 18.12 23.05 -20.06
C GLN A 633 19.23 22.34 -19.26
N ARG A 634 20.33 21.98 -19.94
CA ARG A 634 21.55 21.37 -19.41
C ARG A 634 22.21 22.23 -18.33
N SER A 635 22.35 23.53 -18.60
CA SER A 635 22.99 24.49 -17.69
C SER A 635 22.16 24.72 -16.43
N THR A 636 20.84 24.86 -16.54
CA THR A 636 19.98 25.05 -15.36
C THR A 636 19.78 23.77 -14.55
N LEU A 637 19.81 22.58 -15.17
CA LEU A 637 19.89 21.31 -14.43
C LEU A 637 21.13 21.25 -13.52
N TRP A 638 22.27 21.73 -14.02
CA TRP A 638 23.49 21.87 -13.22
C TRP A 638 23.33 22.88 -12.08
N GLU A 639 22.83 24.09 -12.37
CA GLU A 639 22.61 25.13 -11.36
C GLU A 639 21.63 24.68 -10.25
N CYS A 640 20.57 23.96 -10.60
CA CYS A 640 19.62 23.40 -9.62
C CYS A 640 20.28 22.34 -8.74
N LEU A 641 21.18 21.53 -9.30
CA LEU A 641 21.93 20.52 -8.55
C LEU A 641 22.90 21.18 -7.57
N GLU A 642 23.63 22.23 -7.99
CA GLU A 642 24.51 23.01 -7.11
C GLU A 642 23.72 23.64 -5.95
N LYS A 643 22.57 24.28 -6.24
CA LYS A 643 21.65 24.81 -5.22
C LYS A 643 21.15 23.73 -4.25
N THR A 644 20.79 22.55 -4.76
CA THR A 644 20.37 21.41 -3.92
C THR A 644 21.47 20.99 -2.95
N LYS A 645 22.73 20.98 -3.42
CA LYS A 645 23.90 20.63 -2.61
C LYS A 645 24.23 21.72 -1.58
N SER A 646 24.12 23.00 -1.95
CA SER A 646 24.39 24.12 -1.04
C SER A 646 23.37 24.27 0.09
N ALA A 647 22.12 23.86 -0.11
CA ALA A 647 21.00 24.02 0.84
C ALA A 647 21.23 23.41 2.24
N LEU A 648 22.23 22.54 2.42
CA LEU A 648 22.59 21.98 3.74
C LEU A 648 23.93 22.48 4.30
N LEU A 649 24.68 23.32 3.58
CA LEU A 649 25.99 23.81 4.02
C LEU A 649 25.90 24.78 5.21
N GLU A 650 24.83 25.57 5.28
CA GLU A 650 24.59 26.55 6.34
C GLU A 650 23.79 25.97 7.52
N THR A 651 23.51 24.67 7.52
CA THR A 651 22.73 24.05 8.61
C THR A 651 23.53 23.98 9.92
N PRO A 652 22.88 24.23 11.07
CA PRO A 652 23.55 24.23 12.37
C PRO A 652 24.03 22.82 12.75
N PRO A 653 25.06 22.70 13.61
CA PRO A 653 25.72 21.43 13.90
C PRO A 653 24.78 20.33 14.43
N GLU A 654 23.73 20.71 15.17
CA GLU A 654 22.68 19.81 15.67
C GLU A 654 22.00 19.01 14.55
N LEU A 655 21.80 19.65 13.39
CA LEU A 655 21.16 19.08 12.21
C LEU A 655 22.15 18.42 11.24
N SER A 656 23.46 18.55 11.44
CA SER A 656 24.48 17.96 10.57
C SER A 656 24.65 16.45 10.76
N LEU A 657 24.89 15.71 9.66
CA LEU A 657 25.22 14.27 9.71
C LEU A 657 26.57 13.95 10.36
N LEU A 658 27.55 14.86 10.25
CA LEU A 658 28.93 14.60 10.69
C LEU A 658 29.21 15.08 12.13
N HIS A 659 28.20 15.60 12.83
CA HIS A 659 28.39 16.03 14.21
C HIS A 659 28.60 14.83 15.14
N PRO A 660 29.71 14.76 15.91
CA PRO A 660 29.89 13.70 16.89
C PRO A 660 28.74 13.75 17.90
N LYS A 661 28.14 12.59 18.21
CA LYS A 661 27.15 12.51 19.30
C LYS A 661 27.81 12.97 20.59
N ARG A 662 27.52 14.20 21.00
CA ARG A 662 27.90 14.71 22.32
C ARG A 662 27.10 13.89 23.32
N ASN A 663 27.73 12.87 23.90
CA ASN A 663 27.20 12.24 25.10
C ASN A 663 26.79 13.36 26.06
N PRO A 664 25.63 13.27 26.75
CA PRO A 664 25.35 14.13 27.88
C PRO A 664 26.34 13.78 28.99
N SER A 665 27.54 14.34 28.88
CA SER A 665 28.54 14.35 29.93
C SER A 665 27.88 15.03 31.11
N ALA A 666 27.68 14.27 32.18
CA ALA A 666 27.25 14.82 33.45
C ALA A 666 28.15 16.02 33.78
N PHE A 667 27.56 17.23 33.76
CA PHE A 667 28.23 18.43 34.24
C PHE A 667 28.36 18.28 35.75
N MET A 668 29.44 17.65 36.20
CA MET A 668 29.87 17.74 37.58
C MET A 668 30.41 19.16 37.79
N SER A 669 29.61 20.00 38.45
CA SER A 669 30.13 21.22 39.07
C SER A 669 30.99 20.83 40.29
N GLU A 670 32.13 21.50 40.47
CA GLU A 670 33.10 21.17 41.54
C GLU A 670 32.54 21.40 42.96
N ASP A 671 31.49 22.21 43.12
CA ASP A 671 30.96 22.64 44.43
C ASP A 671 29.85 21.75 45.03
N GLY A 672 29.50 20.62 44.42
CA GLY A 672 28.66 19.59 45.06
C GLY A 672 27.23 19.98 45.47
N SER A 673 26.72 21.13 45.02
CA SER A 673 25.34 21.56 45.32
C SER A 673 24.31 20.89 44.41
N VAL A 674 23.33 20.22 45.02
CA VAL A 674 22.20 19.59 44.31
C VAL A 674 21.19 20.67 43.91
N PHE A 675 21.12 20.99 42.62
CA PHE A 675 20.02 21.79 42.05
C PHE A 675 18.99 20.91 41.33
N SER A 676 17.72 21.31 41.46
CA SER A 676 16.54 20.54 41.06
C SER A 676 16.06 20.91 39.65
N TYR A 677 16.13 19.98 38.69
CA TYR A 677 15.39 20.09 37.41
C TYR A 677 14.93 18.73 36.85
N PRO A 678 13.69 18.30 37.12
CA PRO A 678 13.05 17.18 36.42
C PRO A 678 12.57 17.54 34.99
N ASP A 679 12.19 18.80 34.76
CA ASP A 679 11.49 19.24 33.54
C ASP A 679 12.44 19.52 32.36
N ASP A 680 13.52 20.27 32.60
CA ASP A 680 14.49 20.65 31.55
C ASP A 680 15.09 19.44 30.82
N HIS A 681 15.33 18.34 31.54
CA HIS A 681 15.85 17.10 30.94
C HIS A 681 14.84 16.49 29.96
N ILE A 682 13.55 16.52 30.27
CA ILE A 682 12.49 15.98 29.40
C ILE A 682 12.36 16.84 28.14
N HIS A 683 12.40 18.17 28.28
CA HIS A 683 12.42 19.08 27.14
C HIS A 683 13.66 18.90 26.25
N GLN A 684 14.84 18.69 26.85
CA GLN A 684 16.08 18.47 26.13
C GLN A 684 16.10 17.11 25.39
N GLU A 685 15.62 16.04 26.02
CA GLU A 685 15.50 14.71 25.40
C GLU A 685 14.48 14.70 24.26
N ARG A 686 13.30 15.30 24.46
CA ARG A 686 12.30 15.51 23.39
C ARG A 686 12.93 16.26 22.21
N ARG A 687 13.67 17.34 22.47
CA ARG A 687 14.30 18.16 21.43
C ARG A 687 15.41 17.43 20.66
N ALA A 688 16.20 16.58 21.32
CA ALA A 688 17.18 15.74 20.65
C ALA A 688 16.53 14.76 19.65
N ILE A 689 15.38 14.15 20.01
CA ILE A 689 14.59 13.30 19.11
C ILE A 689 14.10 14.11 17.89
N GLN A 690 13.58 15.31 18.12
CA GLN A 690 13.07 16.19 17.05
C GLN A 690 14.16 16.55 16.02
N TYR A 691 15.38 16.88 16.47
CA TYR A 691 16.49 17.17 15.55
C TYR A 691 16.92 15.95 14.73
N GLU A 692 16.92 14.74 15.31
CA GLU A 692 17.26 13.52 14.57
C GLU A 692 16.21 13.17 13.50
N ILE A 693 14.92 13.42 13.77
CA ILE A 693 13.83 13.27 12.78
C ILE A 693 13.99 14.29 11.63
N GLN A 694 14.32 15.54 11.95
CA GLN A 694 14.56 16.57 10.94
C GLN A 694 15.79 16.23 10.09
N LYS A 695 16.89 15.81 10.72
CA LYS A 695 18.11 15.32 10.06
C LYS A 695 17.81 14.16 9.10
N ALA A 696 17.03 13.17 9.53
CA ALA A 696 16.57 12.08 8.67
C ALA A 696 15.87 12.62 7.40
N ASN A 697 14.93 13.55 7.60
CA ASN A 697 14.10 14.08 6.53
C ASN A 697 14.86 15.00 5.55
N ILE A 698 15.69 15.93 6.02
CA ILE A 698 16.41 16.88 5.15
C ILE A 698 17.43 16.16 4.26
N TYR A 699 18.21 15.22 4.81
CA TYR A 699 19.21 14.50 4.02
C TYR A 699 18.57 13.49 3.05
N ALA A 700 17.51 12.77 3.45
CA ALA A 700 16.76 11.91 2.53
C ALA A 700 16.15 12.71 1.36
N SER A 701 15.63 13.90 1.65
CA SER A 701 15.04 14.79 0.63
C SER A 701 16.09 15.40 -0.29
N GLN A 702 17.26 15.78 0.23
CA GLN A 702 18.37 16.28 -0.57
C GLN A 702 18.87 15.21 -1.54
N LEU A 703 19.10 13.98 -1.06
CA LEU A 703 19.60 12.86 -1.87
C LEU A 703 18.59 12.46 -2.96
N CYS A 704 17.30 12.41 -2.62
CA CYS A 704 16.24 12.19 -3.59
C CYS A 704 16.23 13.26 -4.69
N THR A 705 16.32 14.54 -4.30
CA THR A 705 16.32 15.66 -5.26
C THR A 705 17.57 15.67 -6.14
N ARG A 706 18.76 15.35 -5.58
CA ARG A 706 20.01 15.16 -6.34
C ARG A 706 19.86 14.03 -7.38
N SER A 707 19.32 12.87 -6.98
CA SER A 707 19.04 11.74 -7.89
C SER A 707 18.08 12.16 -9.01
N TYR A 708 16.96 12.79 -8.65
CA TYR A 708 15.93 13.24 -9.58
C TYR A 708 16.48 14.18 -10.68
N LEU A 709 17.32 15.14 -10.30
CA LEU A 709 17.94 16.07 -11.24
C LEU A 709 18.93 15.37 -12.19
N VAL A 710 19.75 14.46 -11.65
CA VAL A 710 20.70 13.65 -12.43
C VAL A 710 19.96 12.74 -13.41
N ASP A 711 18.91 12.03 -12.97
CA ASP A 711 18.16 11.13 -13.85
C ASP A 711 17.38 11.90 -14.92
N LYS A 712 16.82 13.08 -14.58
CA LYS A 712 16.22 13.99 -15.57
C LYS A 712 17.22 14.46 -16.62
N TYR A 713 18.45 14.80 -16.22
CA TYR A 713 19.53 15.17 -17.13
C TYR A 713 19.82 14.06 -18.14
N TRP A 714 20.00 12.81 -17.67
CA TRP A 714 20.30 11.69 -18.56
C TRP A 714 19.13 11.34 -19.49
N ASN A 715 17.89 11.40 -19.00
CA ASN A 715 16.70 11.19 -19.82
C ASN A 715 16.57 12.24 -20.95
N LEU A 716 16.81 13.52 -20.66
CA LEU A 716 16.80 14.57 -21.69
C LEU A 716 17.99 14.45 -22.65
N PHE A 717 19.17 14.06 -22.16
CA PHE A 717 20.34 13.79 -23.00
C PHE A 717 20.08 12.63 -23.99
N GLU A 718 19.41 11.56 -23.57
CA GLU A 718 19.02 10.48 -24.46
C GLU A 718 18.06 10.93 -25.57
N ILE A 719 17.09 11.79 -25.24
CA ILE A 719 16.17 12.35 -26.24
C ILE A 719 16.92 13.27 -27.20
N PHE A 720 17.81 14.12 -26.68
CA PHE A 720 18.65 15.01 -27.48
C PHE A 720 19.61 14.23 -28.41
N SER A 721 20.29 13.19 -27.93
CA SER A 721 21.21 12.39 -28.75
C SER A 721 20.49 11.56 -29.82
N LYS A 722 19.24 11.13 -29.58
CA LYS A 722 18.41 10.38 -30.55
C LYS A 722 17.79 11.26 -31.64
N TYR A 723 17.43 12.52 -31.34
CA TYR A 723 16.64 13.37 -32.25
C TYR A 723 17.25 14.73 -32.58
N GLY A 724 18.15 15.27 -31.74
CA GLY A 724 18.72 16.62 -31.85
C GLY A 724 19.72 16.83 -32.99
N ASN A 725 20.15 15.76 -33.66
CA ASN A 725 21.06 15.83 -34.81
C ASN A 725 20.32 15.97 -36.17
N SER A 726 18.99 16.18 -36.14
CA SER A 726 18.14 16.38 -37.31
C SER A 726 17.51 17.77 -37.30
N ASP A 727 18.16 18.73 -37.97
CA ASP A 727 17.59 20.05 -38.26
C ASP A 727 16.30 19.95 -39.09
N ARG A 728 15.15 19.87 -38.42
CA ARG A 728 13.82 20.31 -38.88
C ARG A 728 12.75 20.15 -37.80
N VAL A 729 12.19 21.27 -37.37
CA VAL A 729 10.93 21.32 -36.62
C VAL A 729 9.75 20.99 -37.55
N PRO A 730 8.90 20.00 -37.24
CA PRO A 730 7.54 19.93 -37.75
C PRO A 730 6.63 20.69 -36.77
N ALA A 731 6.04 21.80 -37.23
CA ALA A 731 5.03 22.51 -36.46
C ALA A 731 3.73 21.69 -36.33
N ALA A 732 2.97 22.00 -35.28
CA ALA A 732 1.69 21.42 -34.88
C ALA A 732 0.81 20.82 -36.01
N ASN A 733 0.48 19.53 -35.90
CA ASN A 733 -0.91 19.04 -35.80
C ASN A 733 -0.98 17.50 -35.82
N SER A 734 -0.79 16.87 -34.66
CA SER A 734 -1.43 15.58 -34.36
C SER A 734 -1.62 15.41 -32.86
N VAL A 735 -2.85 15.08 -32.46
CA VAL A 735 -3.11 14.56 -31.12
C VAL A 735 -2.43 13.19 -31.04
N ALA A 736 -1.53 13.00 -30.08
CA ALA A 736 -0.90 11.72 -29.83
C ALA A 736 -1.94 10.75 -29.22
N GLN A 737 -2.79 10.16 -30.08
CA GLN A 737 -3.46 8.92 -29.74
C GLN A 737 -2.38 7.86 -29.47
N ILE A 738 -2.47 7.22 -28.31
CA ILE A 738 -1.66 6.04 -27.98
C ILE A 738 -2.12 4.91 -28.91
N LYS A 739 -1.48 4.78 -30.07
CA LYS A 739 -1.74 3.70 -31.01
C LYS A 739 -0.91 2.49 -30.57
N VAL A 740 -1.59 1.50 -30.00
CA VAL A 740 -1.05 0.15 -29.84
C VAL A 740 -0.75 -0.40 -31.24
N GLU A 741 0.47 -0.85 -31.48
CA GLU A 741 0.86 -1.49 -32.73
C GLU A 741 1.33 -2.92 -32.45
N ASN A 742 0.70 -3.88 -33.13
CA ASN A 742 0.98 -5.31 -32.97
C ASN A 742 2.30 -5.69 -33.65
N PRO A 743 3.04 -6.69 -33.15
CA PRO A 743 4.22 -7.21 -33.81
C PRO A 743 3.85 -8.21 -34.91
N SER A 744 3.85 -7.74 -36.15
CA SER A 744 3.98 -8.58 -37.36
C SER A 744 4.68 -7.77 -38.45
N ASP A 745 5.68 -8.38 -39.09
CA ASP A 745 6.51 -7.84 -40.18
C ASP A 745 7.62 -6.84 -39.78
N ALA A 746 8.64 -7.35 -39.07
CA ALA A 746 10.00 -6.82 -39.11
C ALA A 746 11.03 -7.96 -38.95
N GLN A 747 11.56 -8.43 -40.08
CA GLN A 747 12.69 -9.35 -40.13
C GLN A 747 13.99 -8.55 -40.33
N ASP A 748 15.07 -8.97 -39.67
CA ASP A 748 16.41 -8.35 -39.56
C ASP A 748 16.52 -7.02 -38.74
N GLY A 749 17.44 -7.00 -37.76
CA GLY A 749 17.67 -5.79 -36.93
C GLY A 749 18.52 -5.93 -35.64
N THR A 750 19.29 -7.00 -35.45
CA THR A 750 20.05 -7.27 -34.21
C THR A 750 21.34 -6.43 -34.05
N THR A 751 21.21 -5.11 -33.82
CA THR A 751 22.40 -4.25 -33.54
C THR A 751 22.18 -2.96 -32.72
N ALA A 752 20.98 -2.69 -32.20
CA ALA A 752 20.64 -1.35 -31.68
C ALA A 752 21.07 -1.00 -30.22
N THR A 753 21.39 -1.99 -29.37
CA THR A 753 21.64 -1.77 -27.93
C THR A 753 23.08 -1.41 -27.56
N SER A 754 24.07 -1.73 -28.40
CA SER A 754 25.49 -1.45 -28.10
C SER A 754 25.90 0.01 -28.38
N SER A 755 25.21 0.69 -29.29
CA SER A 755 25.50 2.08 -29.71
C SER A 755 24.91 3.15 -28.78
N GLN A 756 23.92 2.81 -27.96
CA GLN A 756 23.28 3.76 -27.05
C GLN A 756 24.18 4.03 -25.83
N ASN A 757 24.70 2.99 -25.19
CA ASN A 757 25.60 3.10 -24.03
C ASN A 757 26.92 3.82 -24.35
N THR A 758 27.47 3.66 -25.57
CA THR A 758 28.71 4.35 -25.96
C THR A 758 28.52 5.87 -26.06
N SER A 759 27.34 6.35 -26.47
CA SER A 759 27.05 7.79 -26.57
C SER A 759 27.03 8.51 -25.21
N ALA A 760 26.38 7.92 -24.20
CA ALA A 760 26.33 8.48 -22.85
C ALA A 760 27.68 8.42 -22.13
N VAL A 761 28.44 7.32 -22.31
CA VAL A 761 29.80 7.19 -21.78
C VAL A 761 30.75 8.18 -22.45
N HIS A 762 30.64 8.38 -23.77
CA HIS A 762 31.42 9.39 -24.50
C HIS A 762 31.08 10.81 -24.01
N HIS A 763 29.79 11.15 -23.84
CA HIS A 763 29.38 12.46 -23.32
C HIS A 763 29.89 12.72 -21.90
N ALA A 764 29.84 11.72 -21.02
CA ALA A 764 30.43 11.81 -19.67
C ALA A 764 31.97 11.98 -19.68
N GLN A 765 32.64 11.60 -20.77
CA GLN A 765 34.08 11.79 -20.94
C GLN A 765 34.40 13.17 -21.55
N THR A 766 33.62 13.63 -22.54
CA THR A 766 33.91 14.86 -23.30
C THR A 766 33.30 16.14 -22.72
N ASP A 767 32.09 16.10 -22.16
CA ASP A 767 31.44 17.28 -21.59
C ASP A 767 31.65 17.39 -20.07
N TYR A 768 31.88 18.62 -19.59
CA TYR A 768 32.10 18.88 -18.17
C TYR A 768 30.84 18.60 -17.33
N ILE A 769 29.67 19.09 -17.75
CA ILE A 769 28.43 18.89 -17.00
C ILE A 769 28.03 17.40 -17.04
N GLY A 770 28.18 16.74 -18.20
CA GLY A 770 28.01 15.29 -18.34
C GLY A 770 28.90 14.49 -17.39
N ARG A 771 30.17 14.87 -17.23
CA ARG A 771 31.08 14.25 -16.27
C ARG A 771 30.61 14.44 -14.83
N MET A 772 30.27 15.67 -14.43
CA MET A 772 29.83 15.96 -13.07
C MET A 772 28.50 15.26 -12.73
N MET A 773 27.55 15.18 -13.67
CA MET A 773 26.30 14.43 -13.50
C MET A 773 26.52 12.91 -13.36
N ALA A 774 27.52 12.35 -14.07
CA ALA A 774 27.91 10.95 -13.93
C ALA A 774 28.63 10.63 -12.61
N GLU A 775 29.38 11.58 -12.06
CA GLU A 775 30.00 11.48 -10.74
C GLU A 775 28.95 11.62 -9.62
N GLU A 776 28.06 12.60 -9.74
CA GLU A 776 26.99 12.86 -8.77
C GLU A 776 26.10 11.63 -8.54
N ARG A 777 25.74 10.89 -9.60
CA ARG A 777 24.99 9.62 -9.49
C ARG A 777 25.64 8.64 -8.50
N LYS A 778 26.98 8.57 -8.48
CA LYS A 778 27.75 7.68 -7.57
C LYS A 778 27.84 8.26 -6.16
N LEU A 779 27.95 9.58 -6.02
CA LEU A 779 27.99 10.25 -4.73
C LEU A 779 26.67 10.08 -3.97
N VAL A 780 25.53 10.25 -4.65
CA VAL A 780 24.20 10.08 -4.03
C VAL A 780 24.01 8.68 -3.43
N ILE A 781 24.52 7.62 -4.10
CA ILE A 781 24.49 6.25 -3.58
C ILE A 781 25.35 6.10 -2.31
N LYS A 782 26.57 6.65 -2.31
CA LYS A 782 27.47 6.61 -1.14
C LYS A 782 26.91 7.40 0.04
N ASP A 783 26.43 8.61 -0.22
CA ASP A 783 25.84 9.49 0.79
C ASP A 783 24.56 8.87 1.39
N LEU A 784 23.76 8.16 0.59
CA LEU A 784 22.60 7.40 1.09
C LEU A 784 23.03 6.28 2.03
N PHE A 785 24.09 5.53 1.70
CA PHE A 785 24.63 4.50 2.59
C PHE A 785 25.17 5.08 3.91
N VAL A 786 25.74 6.30 3.88
CA VAL A 786 26.12 7.04 5.11
C VAL A 786 24.88 7.43 5.91
N LEU A 787 23.84 7.99 5.28
CA LEU A 787 22.59 8.37 5.94
C LEU A 787 21.97 7.19 6.70
N LEU A 788 21.82 6.03 6.04
CA LEU A 788 21.22 4.82 6.62
C LEU A 788 22.06 4.16 7.71
N ARG A 789 23.35 4.50 7.82
CA ARG A 789 24.23 4.06 8.93
C ARG A 789 24.27 5.04 10.09
N THR A 790 24.05 6.32 9.85
CA THR A 790 24.19 7.38 10.86
C THR A 790 22.88 7.66 11.61
N VAL A 791 21.75 7.63 10.90
CA VAL A 791 20.42 7.91 11.45
C VAL A 791 19.75 6.61 11.90
N ASN A 792 19.12 6.63 13.08
CA ASN A 792 18.36 5.49 13.60
C ASN A 792 17.00 5.37 12.90
N GLU A 793 16.66 4.17 12.43
CA GLU A 793 15.38 3.80 11.80
C GLU A 793 14.14 4.31 12.56
N VAL A 794 14.17 4.29 13.90
CA VAL A 794 13.07 4.78 14.76
C VAL A 794 12.76 6.27 14.52
N ASN A 795 13.78 7.06 14.16
CA ASN A 795 13.65 8.48 13.84
C ASN A 795 13.30 8.72 12.36
N MET A 796 13.37 7.67 11.52
CA MET A 796 12.94 7.69 10.12
C MET A 796 11.47 7.28 9.97
N GLU A 797 10.96 6.44 10.89
CA GLU A 797 9.58 5.91 10.85
C GLU A 797 8.48 6.99 10.76
N PRO A 798 8.55 8.17 11.44
CA PRO A 798 7.51 9.21 11.35
C PRO A 798 7.29 9.81 9.95
N ASN A 799 8.26 9.68 9.03
CA ASN A 799 8.08 9.98 7.61
C ASN A 799 8.37 8.75 6.73
N GLY A 800 8.15 7.56 7.28
CA GLY A 800 8.65 6.29 6.77
C GLY A 800 8.26 6.03 5.32
N ALA A 801 7.00 6.23 4.94
CA ALA A 801 6.55 6.01 3.56
C ALA A 801 7.23 6.96 2.55
N SER A 802 7.45 8.23 2.91
CA SER A 802 8.18 9.19 2.07
C SER A 802 9.64 8.79 1.95
N ILE A 803 10.30 8.50 3.08
CA ILE A 803 11.71 8.11 3.15
C ILE A 803 11.96 6.79 2.40
N THR A 804 11.12 5.78 2.61
CA THR A 804 11.13 4.50 1.85
C THR A 804 11.02 4.75 0.35
N THR A 805 10.12 5.64 -0.09
CA THR A 805 10.00 5.96 -1.52
C THR A 805 11.23 6.69 -2.06
N LYS A 806 11.81 7.62 -1.28
CA LYS A 806 13.06 8.33 -1.60
C LYS A 806 14.25 7.37 -1.70
N ILE A 807 14.37 6.40 -0.78
CA ILE A 807 15.38 5.33 -0.81
C ILE A 807 15.18 4.45 -2.03
N ARG A 808 13.95 4.00 -2.33
CA ARG A 808 13.62 3.21 -3.53
C ARG A 808 13.97 3.95 -4.82
N GLN A 809 13.70 5.26 -4.89
CA GLN A 809 14.04 6.10 -6.03
C GLN A 809 15.56 6.14 -6.26
N VAL A 810 16.35 6.45 -5.22
CA VAL A 810 17.82 6.44 -5.33
C VAL A 810 18.35 5.03 -5.66
N ALA A 811 17.82 3.98 -5.02
CA ALA A 811 18.21 2.60 -5.28
C ALA A 811 17.87 2.15 -6.72
N SER A 812 16.83 2.70 -7.35
CA SER A 812 16.53 2.40 -8.77
C SER A 812 17.65 2.83 -9.72
N THR A 813 18.46 3.83 -9.36
CA THR A 813 19.63 4.24 -10.15
C THR A 813 20.73 3.18 -10.22
N LEU A 814 20.85 2.31 -9.21
CA LEU A 814 21.78 1.17 -9.24
C LEU A 814 21.35 0.09 -10.24
N LEU A 815 20.05 -0.15 -10.38
CA LEU A 815 19.51 -1.17 -11.30
C LEU A 815 19.74 -0.81 -12.78
N ASN A 816 19.89 0.48 -13.07
CA ASN A 816 20.12 1.01 -14.42
C ASN A 816 21.61 1.18 -14.77
N MET A 817 22.54 0.65 -13.96
CA MET A 817 23.99 0.74 -14.23
C MET A 817 24.43 -0.34 -15.24
N PRO A 818 25.29 -0.01 -16.24
CA PRO A 818 25.72 -0.99 -17.24
C PRO A 818 26.59 -2.13 -16.66
N SER A 819 26.04 -3.35 -16.66
CA SER A 819 26.77 -4.58 -16.32
C SER A 819 27.81 -4.94 -17.40
N HIS A 820 29.06 -4.53 -17.21
CA HIS A 820 30.16 -4.99 -18.04
C HIS A 820 30.54 -6.46 -17.72
N HIS A 821 30.04 -7.41 -18.51
CA HIS A 821 30.66 -8.73 -18.59
C HIS A 821 32.04 -8.60 -19.26
N PRO A 822 33.13 -9.13 -18.65
CA PRO A 822 34.44 -9.17 -19.30
C PRO A 822 34.40 -10.17 -20.46
N ALA A 823 34.50 -9.65 -21.69
CA ALA A 823 34.49 -10.47 -22.90
C ALA A 823 35.67 -11.45 -22.93
N SER A 824 35.41 -12.66 -23.45
CA SER A 824 36.34 -13.77 -23.47
C SER A 824 37.60 -13.52 -24.31
N LYS A 825 38.69 -14.17 -23.88
CA LYS A 825 39.99 -14.23 -24.58
C LYS A 825 39.85 -14.54 -26.07
N SER A 826 40.66 -13.86 -26.88
CA SER A 826 40.96 -14.22 -28.27
C SER A 826 42.49 -14.16 -28.52
N PRO A 827 43.03 -14.88 -29.52
CA PRO A 827 44.33 -15.52 -29.39
C PRO A 827 45.54 -14.71 -29.91
N ALA A 828 46.73 -15.18 -29.55
CA ALA A 828 48.02 -14.56 -29.83
C ALA A 828 48.48 -14.66 -31.30
N ALA A 829 49.29 -13.68 -31.71
CA ALA A 829 50.18 -13.70 -32.88
C ALA A 829 51.46 -12.90 -32.54
N PRO A 830 52.61 -13.13 -33.23
CA PRO A 830 53.91 -13.25 -32.54
C PRO A 830 54.85 -12.02 -32.58
N ASP A 831 55.98 -12.20 -31.90
CA ASP A 831 57.11 -11.28 -31.62
C ASP A 831 57.78 -10.62 -32.84
N GLU A 832 58.31 -9.39 -32.66
CA GLU A 832 59.76 -9.07 -32.78
C GLU A 832 60.09 -7.60 -32.35
N PRO A 833 61.37 -7.19 -32.17
CA PRO A 833 61.77 -6.45 -30.96
C PRO A 833 62.04 -4.94 -31.07
N SER A 834 62.04 -4.29 -29.91
CA SER A 834 62.48 -2.90 -29.67
C SER A 834 63.99 -2.66 -29.83
N PRO A 835 64.39 -1.40 -30.11
CA PRO A 835 65.49 -0.78 -29.37
C PRO A 835 65.09 0.55 -28.68
N LYS A 836 66.01 1.10 -27.87
CA LYS A 836 65.74 2.01 -26.72
C LYS A 836 66.07 3.50 -26.96
N SER A 837 65.67 4.33 -25.98
CA SER A 837 66.16 5.69 -25.64
C SER A 837 65.57 6.87 -26.44
N HIS A 838 65.30 8.08 -25.91
CA HIS A 838 65.50 8.73 -24.58
C HIS A 838 64.29 9.67 -24.25
N PRO A 839 64.12 10.21 -23.02
CA PRO A 839 62.97 11.03 -22.63
C PRO A 839 63.10 12.51 -23.04
N PRO A 840 61.98 13.26 -23.07
CA PRO A 840 61.80 14.27 -22.01
C PRO A 840 60.38 14.34 -21.43
N GLU A 841 60.25 15.14 -20.36
CA GLU A 841 59.06 15.27 -19.52
C GLU A 841 57.95 16.11 -20.18
N THR A 842 56.75 15.53 -20.27
CA THR A 842 55.49 16.28 -20.25
C THR A 842 54.49 15.53 -19.39
N THR A 843 53.92 16.20 -18.39
CA THR A 843 53.06 15.62 -17.36
C THR A 843 51.67 15.28 -17.90
N THR A 844 51.56 14.25 -18.74
CA THR A 844 50.29 13.63 -19.08
C THR A 844 49.83 12.75 -17.92
N THR A 845 49.07 13.34 -16.99
CA THR A 845 48.31 12.61 -15.98
C THR A 845 47.40 11.60 -16.67
N SER A 846 47.80 10.33 -16.64
CA SER A 846 47.00 9.20 -17.12
C SER A 846 45.64 9.23 -16.44
N LEU A 847 44.57 9.42 -17.22
CA LEU A 847 43.18 9.53 -16.77
C LEU A 847 42.58 8.17 -16.37
N SER A 848 43.28 7.44 -15.49
CA SER A 848 42.82 6.22 -14.83
C SER A 848 41.74 6.49 -13.75
N GLY A 849 40.93 7.54 -13.95
CA GLY A 849 40.11 8.19 -12.94
C GLY A 849 38.59 8.00 -13.08
N LEU A 850 38.09 7.34 -14.14
CA LEU A 850 36.69 6.89 -14.14
C LEU A 850 36.57 5.59 -13.32
N HIS A 851 36.56 5.73 -12.00
CA HIS A 851 36.16 4.64 -11.10
C HIS A 851 34.66 4.39 -11.28
N VAL A 852 34.32 3.52 -12.23
CA VAL A 852 32.97 2.96 -12.37
C VAL A 852 32.72 2.11 -11.12
N LEU A 853 31.52 2.19 -10.53
CA LEU A 853 31.11 1.26 -9.48
C LEU A 853 31.14 -0.15 -10.07
N THR A 854 31.90 -1.05 -9.46
CA THR A 854 31.92 -2.44 -9.90
C THR A 854 30.56 -3.09 -9.65
N ALA A 855 30.21 -4.11 -10.44
CA ALA A 855 28.95 -4.84 -10.26
C ALA A 855 28.81 -5.39 -8.82
N ALA A 856 29.91 -5.85 -8.22
CA ALA A 856 29.95 -6.34 -6.84
C ALA A 856 29.72 -5.24 -5.78
N GLU A 857 30.23 -4.02 -5.99
CA GLU A 857 29.92 -2.87 -5.12
C GLU A 857 28.44 -2.49 -5.26
N ALA A 858 27.91 -2.42 -6.48
CA ALA A 858 26.52 -2.12 -6.74
C ALA A 858 25.56 -3.14 -6.11
N GLU A 859 25.89 -4.44 -6.22
CA GLU A 859 25.18 -5.55 -5.58
C GLU A 859 25.24 -5.45 -4.04
N SER A 860 26.41 -5.14 -3.47
CA SER A 860 26.56 -4.94 -2.02
C SER A 860 25.73 -3.77 -1.49
N TYR A 861 25.73 -2.62 -2.19
CA TYR A 861 24.87 -1.49 -1.83
C TYR A 861 23.39 -1.84 -1.96
N LEU A 862 23.00 -2.53 -3.04
CA LEU A 862 21.61 -2.95 -3.27
C LEU A 862 21.12 -3.89 -2.17
N HIS A 863 21.92 -4.86 -1.73
CA HIS A 863 21.60 -5.72 -0.59
C HIS A 863 21.41 -4.94 0.70
N ALA A 864 22.30 -3.99 1.02
CA ALA A 864 22.17 -3.16 2.21
C ALA A 864 20.92 -2.27 2.16
N PHE A 865 20.58 -1.72 0.98
CA PHE A 865 19.35 -0.95 0.79
C PHE A 865 18.09 -1.80 0.91
N ILE A 866 18.05 -3.00 0.32
CA ILE A 866 16.93 -3.93 0.44
C ILE A 866 16.74 -4.34 1.91
N ASP A 867 17.79 -4.68 2.63
CA ASP A 867 17.70 -5.03 4.06
C ASP A 867 17.18 -3.86 4.91
N THR A 868 17.64 -2.64 4.65
CA THR A 868 17.18 -1.45 5.38
C THR A 868 15.72 -1.11 5.03
N LEU A 869 15.32 -1.25 3.76
CA LEU A 869 13.93 -1.11 3.32
C LEU A 869 13.02 -2.16 3.97
N VAL A 870 13.47 -3.42 4.03
CA VAL A 870 12.78 -4.53 4.71
C VAL A 870 12.59 -4.20 6.20
N ARG A 871 13.59 -3.67 6.89
CA ARG A 871 13.49 -3.25 8.30
C ARG A 871 12.52 -2.06 8.49
N LEU A 872 12.65 -1.00 7.68
CA LEU A 872 11.76 0.17 7.72
C LEU A 872 10.30 -0.18 7.40
N GLU A 873 10.06 -1.06 6.41
CA GLU A 873 8.73 -1.56 6.05
C GLU A 873 8.21 -2.65 7.01
N GLY A 874 8.97 -3.05 8.03
CA GLY A 874 8.54 -3.96 9.09
C GLY A 874 8.56 -5.45 8.75
N HIS A 875 9.34 -5.86 7.75
CA HIS A 875 9.37 -7.21 7.17
C HIS A 875 10.36 -8.19 7.82
N SER A 876 10.96 -7.87 8.97
CA SER A 876 11.86 -8.81 9.68
C SER A 876 11.08 -9.96 10.35
N SER A 877 10.84 -11.04 9.62
CA SER A 877 10.74 -12.38 10.21
C SER A 877 12.15 -12.88 10.52
N ALA A 878 12.43 -13.25 11.77
CA ALA A 878 13.75 -13.70 12.17
C ALA A 878 14.17 -15.03 11.49
N THR A 879 14.95 -14.95 10.42
CA THR A 879 15.80 -16.05 9.97
C THR A 879 17.16 -15.91 10.64
N THR A 880 17.36 -16.68 11.70
CA THR A 880 18.66 -16.84 12.35
C THR A 880 19.64 -17.56 11.43
N ASP A 881 20.52 -16.83 10.74
CA ASP A 881 21.74 -17.40 10.18
C ASP A 881 22.83 -17.37 11.25
N SER A 882 22.93 -18.48 11.99
CA SER A 882 23.99 -18.73 12.95
C SER A 882 25.31 -19.02 12.22
N GLY A 883 26.01 -18.00 11.73
CA GLY A 883 27.24 -18.25 10.96
C GLY A 883 27.97 -17.11 10.26
N SER A 884 28.04 -15.89 10.81
CA SER A 884 29.13 -14.98 10.41
C SER A 884 29.66 -14.11 11.56
N ASN A 885 30.96 -14.23 11.85
CA ASN A 885 31.67 -13.34 12.75
C ASN A 885 32.16 -12.12 11.95
N ALA A 886 31.40 -11.03 11.99
CA ALA A 886 31.85 -9.71 11.58
C ALA A 886 31.34 -8.68 12.59
N GLU A 887 32.24 -8.08 13.38
CA GLU A 887 31.89 -7.14 14.44
C GLU A 887 31.34 -5.82 13.87
N GLY A 888 30.02 -5.67 13.85
CA GLY A 888 29.32 -4.42 13.59
C GLY A 888 28.67 -3.90 14.88
N VAL A 889 29.35 -3.02 15.61
CA VAL A 889 28.87 -2.50 16.90
C VAL A 889 27.66 -1.58 16.69
N SER A 890 26.45 -2.10 17.00
CA SER A 890 25.26 -1.26 17.19
C SER A 890 25.30 -0.58 18.57
N PRO A 891 25.18 0.75 18.68
CA PRO A 891 25.23 1.44 19.95
C PRO A 891 23.94 1.25 20.75
N ARG A 892 23.92 0.24 21.63
CA ARG A 892 22.94 0.12 22.72
C ARG A 892 23.03 1.34 23.64
N THR A 893 21.93 2.07 23.82
CA THR A 893 21.78 3.07 24.88
C THR A 893 20.75 2.62 25.92
N ASN A 894 21.20 2.51 27.17
CA ASN A 894 20.34 2.22 28.31
C ASN A 894 19.35 3.36 28.57
N GLY A 895 18.08 3.02 28.81
CA GLY A 895 17.00 3.99 29.03
C GLY A 895 15.78 3.38 29.72
N ARG A 896 16.01 2.51 30.72
CA ARG A 896 14.98 1.96 31.64
C ARG A 896 13.81 1.22 30.95
N ALA A 897 14.11 0.10 30.30
CA ALA A 897 13.11 -0.94 30.07
C ALA A 897 12.48 -1.36 31.41
N MET A 898 11.14 -1.39 31.50
CA MET A 898 10.49 -2.05 32.62
C MET A 898 10.80 -3.55 32.59
N SER A 899 11.20 -4.09 33.73
CA SER A 899 11.42 -5.51 33.92
C SER A 899 10.11 -6.28 33.89
N TYR A 900 9.67 -6.69 32.70
CA TYR A 900 8.87 -7.89 32.53
C TYR A 900 9.44 -8.75 31.41
N LEU A 901 9.59 -10.04 31.69
CA LEU A 901 9.96 -11.08 30.74
C LEU A 901 8.73 -11.44 29.87
N SER A 902 8.18 -10.46 29.15
CA SER A 902 7.48 -10.73 27.90
C SER A 902 8.51 -10.82 26.78
N ASP A 903 8.22 -11.65 25.78
CA ASP A 903 9.09 -11.81 24.62
C ASP A 903 9.13 -10.48 23.85
N TYR A 904 10.17 -9.67 24.05
CA TYR A 904 10.38 -8.40 23.34
C TYR A 904 10.24 -8.57 21.81
N GLU A 905 10.71 -9.70 21.28
CA GLU A 905 10.58 -10.08 19.87
C GLU A 905 9.11 -10.31 19.46
N ARG A 906 8.29 -10.93 20.34
CA ARG A 906 6.86 -11.14 20.12
C ARG A 906 6.08 -9.83 20.21
N ASP A 907 6.39 -8.99 21.19
CA ASP A 907 5.79 -7.66 21.32
C ASP A 907 6.12 -6.81 20.07
N GLN A 908 7.35 -6.92 19.54
CA GLN A 908 7.78 -6.28 18.30
C GLN A 908 7.13 -6.89 17.04
N GLU A 909 6.89 -8.21 16.99
CA GLU A 909 6.13 -8.87 15.91
C GLU A 909 4.64 -8.48 15.96
N GLU A 910 4.04 -8.40 17.14
CA GLU A 910 2.66 -7.92 17.31
C GLU A 910 2.52 -6.45 16.92
N LEU A 911 3.55 -5.62 17.14
CA LEU A 911 3.59 -4.22 16.69
C LEU A 911 3.76 -4.12 15.17
N SER A 912 4.60 -4.97 14.55
CA SER A 912 4.76 -5.00 13.09
C SER A 912 3.48 -5.48 12.39
N GLN A 913 2.81 -6.51 12.92
CA GLN A 913 1.52 -7.00 12.42
C GLN A 913 0.41 -5.95 12.53
N TRP A 914 0.37 -5.15 13.60
CA TRP A 914 -0.64 -4.08 13.77
C TRP A 914 -0.43 -2.87 12.84
N ALA A 915 0.82 -2.59 12.51
CA ALA A 915 1.23 -1.57 11.53
C ALA A 915 1.13 -2.04 10.07
N ASN A 916 0.76 -3.30 9.81
CA ASN A 916 0.83 -3.91 8.49
C ASN A 916 -0.26 -3.38 7.54
N LEU A 917 0.15 -2.65 6.50
CA LEU A 917 -0.74 -2.08 5.47
C LEU A 917 -0.83 -2.94 4.19
N ARG A 918 -0.27 -4.16 4.18
CA ARG A 918 -0.05 -4.97 2.96
C ARG A 918 -1.32 -5.26 2.16
N GLU A 919 -2.47 -5.48 2.81
CA GLU A 919 -3.75 -5.69 2.12
C GLU A 919 -4.17 -4.45 1.30
N TYR A 920 -3.87 -3.25 1.80
CA TYR A 920 -4.18 -1.98 1.14
C TYR A 920 -3.14 -1.65 0.08
N GLN A 921 -1.86 -1.92 0.34
CA GLN A 921 -0.79 -1.86 -0.67
C GLN A 921 -1.07 -2.79 -1.86
N GLN A 922 -1.53 -4.02 -1.57
CA GLN A 922 -1.91 -4.99 -2.59
C GLN A 922 -3.13 -4.50 -3.38
N LYS A 923 -4.23 -4.10 -2.74
CA LYS A 923 -5.40 -3.52 -3.43
C LYS A 923 -5.06 -2.28 -4.26
N PHE A 924 -4.14 -1.46 -3.79
CA PHE A 924 -3.64 -0.30 -4.52
C PHE A 924 -2.82 -0.71 -5.74
N ALA A 925 -1.92 -1.70 -5.62
CA ALA A 925 -1.18 -2.26 -6.74
C ALA A 925 -2.08 -2.99 -7.75
N GLU A 926 -3.10 -3.70 -7.29
CA GLU A 926 -4.15 -4.34 -8.11
C GLU A 926 -4.99 -3.31 -8.88
N ALA A 927 -5.24 -2.14 -8.27
CA ALA A 927 -5.81 -0.98 -8.96
C ALA A 927 -4.85 -0.29 -9.95
N GLY A 928 -3.61 -0.79 -10.09
CA GLY A 928 -2.53 -0.30 -10.97
C GLY A 928 -1.53 0.65 -10.31
N GLY A 929 -1.63 0.84 -8.99
CA GLY A 929 -0.68 1.59 -8.17
C GLY A 929 -0.74 3.11 -8.38
N VAL A 930 0.37 3.79 -8.06
CA VAL A 930 0.46 5.26 -8.25
C VAL A 930 0.28 5.63 -9.72
N LEU A 931 0.84 4.83 -10.64
CA LEU A 931 0.90 5.12 -12.07
C LEU A 931 -0.43 4.95 -12.83
N SER A 932 -1.41 4.21 -12.31
CA SER A 932 -2.75 4.09 -12.92
C SER A 932 -3.76 5.11 -12.39
N GLU A 933 -3.53 5.61 -11.17
CA GLU A 933 -4.28 6.73 -10.62
C GLU A 933 -3.68 8.08 -11.04
N LEU A 934 -2.66 8.10 -11.90
CA LEU A 934 -1.99 9.27 -12.47
C LEU A 934 -2.34 9.51 -13.94
#